data_AF-A0A7Y5S1K7-F1
#
_entry.id   AF-A0A7Y5S1K7-F1
#
_cell.length_a   1.000
_cell.length_b   1.000
_cell.length_c   1.000
_cell.angle_alpha   90.00
_cell.angle_beta   90.00
_cell.angle_gamma   90.00
#
_symmetry.space_group_name_H-M   'P 1'
#
loop_
_entity.id
_entity.type
_entity.pdbx_description
1 polymer ?
#
loop_
_entity_poly.entity_id
_entity_poly.type
_entity_poly.pdbx_seq_one_letter_code
_entity_poly.pdbx_strand_id
1 'polypeptide(L)'
;MARLHKLALACLASAAFGLAAVAAPDPPRVSAYDVDHAIERATRWILAQQNSDGHWETSQDNTQRYWAGDSGLALLALLYAGQNPRSEPMDRGLSWLAQQPLHATYTYAIRAHGLALVPGAKFRPRLNQDLGWLVTAIRPRSHSDFGAYGYVAFNADAGPWADNSNSQFGVLGVWMAEEGGARRSDMLSYWELVEDRWTGIQNSDGGWGYQRGESTGSMTAAGLATLYVVLDRVHALSAHRKAERLLAAIEQAQRWLGREFTTENPRGEGRWKHYYLYSVERAGRASGRKYFRGRDWFREGAADLLKHQSPDGSWTGGGMTPLQDTAFALMFLSHGRAPLLYSKLEHPPDWNHYHRDVSGLTRYCEQSFERLLNWQIVDLDGPIDDLMEAPVLYLSGKRAWTFSDEQRFKLAQYALRGGLIFAVVPAGGEDFEDSIRALAMRLFPEMPLRPVPKDHPLYSGEVQYRFDNPSLMFHVTNGVRTLLLLCPQDVAFAWNTLRLPAREADFQFGANVYLYATDKTTPRSRLETPEIPLAPVETERTVRVARVAYSGRWDIESYGWVRLRHYMNNTSRTRLLLTSGVGFDQLSAADNRIAFITGVSGFELSAAELAGLRRFLTSGGTLLADGAAGSREFVEALERHVRAALQVEPVTLASDSCVISGEGIDGAERLGEMKYRRTTRVDRGRDYPLLRAFDTGSRLAVIYSPLDLSVGLLGTQVFACNGYDPESCLRIMQNMLLYANLTTEQKAALAARPHHPARPDQPR
;
A
#
# COMPACT_ATOMS: atom_id res chain seq x y z
N MET A 1 66.26 -23.79 -26.32
CA MET A 1 65.87 -22.46 -25.82
C MET A 1 65.30 -21.66 -26.97
N ALA A 2 64.21 -20.94 -26.75
CA ALA A 2 63.27 -20.35 -27.73
C ALA A 2 62.08 -21.24 -28.10
N ARG A 3 60.89 -20.59 -28.05
CA ARG A 3 59.56 -20.97 -28.56
C ARG A 3 58.70 -21.92 -27.73
N LEU A 4 57.85 -21.34 -26.89
CA LEU A 4 56.54 -21.88 -26.49
C LEU A 4 55.75 -20.78 -25.78
N HIS A 5 54.99 -19.98 -26.54
CA HIS A 5 53.89 -19.13 -26.07
C HIS A 5 53.13 -18.65 -27.32
N LYS A 6 52.01 -19.33 -27.62
CA LYS A 6 50.85 -18.90 -28.44
C LYS A 6 50.19 -20.13 -29.06
N LEU A 7 49.28 -20.75 -28.31
CA LEU A 7 48.12 -21.54 -28.80
C LEU A 7 47.41 -22.13 -27.57
N ALA A 8 46.57 -21.32 -26.94
CA ALA A 8 45.60 -21.76 -25.94
C ALA A 8 44.41 -20.79 -25.98
N LEU A 9 43.70 -20.79 -27.11
CA LEU A 9 42.44 -20.06 -27.27
C LEU A 9 41.55 -20.80 -28.29
N ALA A 10 41.14 -22.01 -27.94
CA ALA A 10 40.01 -22.75 -28.52
C ALA A 10 39.84 -24.04 -27.70
N CYS A 11 38.59 -24.46 -27.47
CA CYS A 11 38.19 -25.71 -26.78
C CYS A 11 37.96 -25.68 -25.26
N LEU A 12 37.18 -24.71 -24.78
CA LEU A 12 36.33 -24.90 -23.59
C LEU A 12 34.90 -24.43 -23.89
N ALA A 13 34.23 -25.18 -24.74
CA ALA A 13 32.79 -25.11 -24.93
C ALA A 13 32.26 -26.55 -24.82
N SER A 14 31.88 -26.96 -23.61
CA SER A 14 30.98 -28.11 -23.37
C SER A 14 30.55 -28.16 -21.90
N ALA A 15 29.22 -28.04 -21.72
CA ALA A 15 28.42 -28.53 -20.61
C ALA A 15 28.53 -27.84 -19.24
N ALA A 16 28.14 -26.56 -19.18
CA ALA A 16 27.33 -26.08 -18.06
C ALA A 16 25.86 -26.21 -18.48
N PHE A 17 25.20 -27.31 -18.11
CA PHE A 17 23.73 -27.34 -18.06
C PHE A 17 23.31 -26.41 -16.92
N GLY A 18 23.27 -25.12 -17.22
CA GLY A 18 22.54 -24.17 -16.39
C GLY A 18 21.08 -24.59 -16.42
N LEU A 19 20.56 -25.00 -15.27
CA LEU A 19 19.16 -24.79 -14.95
C LEU A 19 18.93 -23.28 -15.06
N ALA A 20 18.61 -22.81 -16.25
CA ALA A 20 18.00 -21.50 -16.42
C ALA A 20 16.73 -21.58 -15.58
N ALA A 21 16.73 -20.89 -14.43
CA ALA A 21 15.51 -20.59 -13.74
C ALA A 21 14.62 -19.93 -14.78
N VAL A 22 13.58 -20.63 -15.23
CA VAL A 22 12.54 -20.05 -16.05
C VAL A 22 11.99 -18.92 -15.21
N ALA A 23 12.34 -17.68 -15.56
CA ALA A 23 11.77 -16.51 -14.91
C ALA A 23 10.26 -16.68 -14.98
N ALA A 24 9.59 -16.57 -13.82
CA ALA A 24 8.14 -16.60 -13.80
C ALA A 24 7.63 -15.52 -14.78
N PRO A 25 6.61 -15.80 -15.60
CA PRO A 25 6.04 -14.77 -16.47
C PRO A 25 5.61 -13.57 -15.63
N ASP A 26 5.79 -12.36 -16.16
CA ASP A 26 5.36 -11.14 -15.48
C ASP A 26 3.88 -11.28 -15.08
N PRO A 27 3.52 -10.90 -13.84
CA PRO A 27 2.14 -11.01 -13.38
C PRO A 27 1.22 -10.18 -14.29
N PRO A 28 -0.04 -10.62 -14.50
CA PRO A 28 -0.97 -9.88 -15.34
C PRO A 28 -1.17 -8.46 -14.79
N ARG A 29 -1.20 -7.48 -15.71
CA ARG A 29 -1.49 -6.09 -15.34
C ARG A 29 -2.98 -5.96 -15.03
N VAL A 30 -3.29 -5.90 -13.74
CA VAL A 30 -4.63 -5.64 -13.21
C VAL A 30 -4.66 -4.22 -12.63
N SER A 31 -5.64 -3.41 -13.05
CA SER A 31 -5.81 -2.06 -12.53
C SER A 31 -6.73 -2.05 -11.29
N ALA A 32 -6.51 -1.11 -10.37
CA ALA A 32 -7.40 -0.91 -9.23
C ALA A 32 -8.83 -0.57 -9.69
N TYR A 33 -8.97 0.23 -10.76
CA TYR A 33 -10.25 0.59 -11.35
C TYR A 33 -11.07 -0.63 -11.79
N ASP A 34 -10.45 -1.56 -12.54
CA ASP A 34 -11.15 -2.74 -13.04
C ASP A 34 -11.63 -3.65 -11.89
N VAL A 35 -10.79 -3.82 -10.85
CA VAL A 35 -11.16 -4.58 -9.65
C VAL A 35 -12.30 -3.92 -8.89
N ASP A 36 -12.23 -2.60 -8.66
CA ASP A 36 -13.25 -1.86 -7.93
C ASP A 36 -14.59 -1.89 -8.67
N HIS A 37 -14.57 -1.71 -9.99
CA HIS A 37 -15.75 -1.80 -10.83
C HIS A 37 -16.36 -3.22 -10.83
N ALA A 38 -15.53 -4.27 -10.82
CA ALA A 38 -16.01 -5.64 -10.70
C ALA A 38 -16.68 -5.91 -9.34
N ILE A 39 -16.10 -5.39 -8.25
CA ILE A 39 -16.67 -5.47 -6.89
C ILE A 39 -18.01 -4.76 -6.82
N GLU A 40 -18.12 -3.55 -7.38
CA GLU A 40 -19.37 -2.78 -7.41
C GLU A 40 -20.48 -3.51 -8.15
N ARG A 41 -20.16 -4.13 -9.30
CA ARG A 41 -21.13 -4.91 -10.08
C ARG A 41 -21.61 -6.15 -9.33
N ALA A 42 -20.69 -6.90 -8.72
CA ALA A 42 -21.02 -8.07 -7.92
C ALA A 42 -21.84 -7.74 -6.67
N THR A 43 -21.49 -6.65 -5.99
CA THR A 43 -22.22 -6.11 -4.83
C THR A 43 -23.66 -5.76 -5.22
N ARG A 44 -23.85 -5.03 -6.32
CA ARG A 44 -25.18 -4.70 -6.85
C ARG A 44 -25.98 -5.95 -7.21
N TRP A 45 -25.33 -6.92 -7.86
CA TRP A 45 -25.96 -8.17 -8.24
C TRP A 45 -26.45 -8.95 -7.01
N ILE A 46 -25.61 -9.12 -5.97
CA ILE A 46 -25.99 -9.81 -4.73
C ILE A 46 -27.15 -9.07 -4.06
N LEU A 47 -27.09 -7.74 -3.89
CA LEU A 47 -28.17 -6.97 -3.29
C LEU A 47 -29.50 -7.12 -4.04
N ALA A 48 -29.47 -7.21 -5.37
CA ALA A 48 -30.66 -7.41 -6.19
C ALA A 48 -31.32 -8.80 -6.01
N GLN A 49 -30.60 -9.78 -5.44
CA GLN A 49 -31.17 -11.09 -5.13
C GLN A 49 -31.88 -11.13 -3.77
N GLN A 50 -31.84 -10.06 -2.97
CA GLN A 50 -32.52 -10.03 -1.67
C GLN A 50 -34.04 -10.07 -1.89
N ASN A 51 -34.71 -11.04 -1.27
CA ASN A 51 -36.16 -11.16 -1.35
C ASN A 51 -36.89 -10.12 -0.46
N SER A 52 -38.22 -10.07 -0.55
CA SER A 52 -39.06 -9.14 0.23
C SER A 52 -38.95 -9.31 1.74
N ASP A 53 -38.59 -10.51 2.20
CA ASP A 53 -38.39 -10.83 3.62
C ASP A 53 -36.99 -10.44 4.11
N GLY A 54 -36.13 -9.93 3.21
CA GLY A 54 -34.81 -9.41 3.52
C GLY A 54 -33.70 -10.46 3.56
N HIS A 55 -33.89 -11.63 2.94
CA HIS A 55 -32.89 -12.70 2.91
C HIS A 55 -32.68 -13.27 1.49
N TRP A 56 -31.77 -14.24 1.35
CA TRP A 56 -31.35 -14.82 0.07
C TRP A 56 -31.69 -16.29 -0.11
N GLU A 57 -32.31 -16.92 0.89
CA GLU A 57 -32.80 -18.31 0.74
C GLU A 57 -33.87 -18.42 -0.35
N THR A 58 -33.75 -19.47 -1.16
CA THR A 58 -34.72 -19.82 -2.22
C THR A 58 -35.81 -20.79 -1.74
N SER A 59 -35.53 -21.54 -0.66
CA SER A 59 -36.51 -22.35 0.07
C SER A 59 -37.07 -21.54 1.26
N GLN A 60 -38.20 -21.96 1.83
CA GLN A 60 -38.70 -21.47 3.13
C GLN A 60 -38.63 -22.55 4.24
N ASP A 61 -38.14 -23.74 3.91
CA ASP A 61 -38.03 -24.85 4.85
C ASP A 61 -36.83 -24.66 5.78
N ASN A 62 -37.10 -24.13 6.97
CA ASN A 62 -36.10 -23.87 8.01
C ASN A 62 -35.59 -25.14 8.72
N THR A 63 -36.03 -26.33 8.31
CA THR A 63 -35.51 -27.61 8.80
C THR A 63 -34.36 -28.14 7.95
N GLN A 64 -34.13 -27.54 6.78
CA GLN A 64 -33.03 -27.92 5.90
C GLN A 64 -31.67 -27.70 6.56
N ARG A 65 -30.75 -28.65 6.36
CA ARG A 65 -29.39 -28.63 6.91
C ARG A 65 -28.67 -27.29 6.68
N TYR A 66 -28.79 -26.74 5.48
CA TYR A 66 -28.09 -25.52 5.05
C TYR A 66 -28.94 -24.26 5.13
N TRP A 67 -30.08 -24.30 5.83
CA TRP A 67 -30.93 -23.14 6.04
C TRP A 67 -30.15 -21.92 6.54
N ALA A 68 -30.45 -20.75 5.96
CA ALA A 68 -29.80 -19.46 6.21
C ALA A 68 -28.33 -19.36 5.75
N GLY A 69 -27.83 -20.37 5.03
CA GLY A 69 -26.44 -20.41 4.53
C GLY A 69 -26.18 -19.41 3.41
N ASP A 70 -27.09 -19.33 2.44
CA ASP A 70 -26.98 -18.41 1.30
C ASP A 70 -27.05 -16.96 1.77
N SER A 71 -27.96 -16.67 2.69
CA SER A 71 -28.10 -15.35 3.34
C SER A 71 -26.88 -14.99 4.17
N GLY A 72 -26.34 -15.95 4.93
CA GLY A 72 -25.11 -15.76 5.68
C GLY A 72 -23.92 -15.42 4.78
N LEU A 73 -23.75 -16.15 3.69
CA LEU A 73 -22.64 -15.96 2.77
C LEU A 73 -22.77 -14.65 1.98
N ALA A 74 -23.98 -14.30 1.53
CA ALA A 74 -24.27 -13.02 0.88
C ALA A 74 -23.94 -11.84 1.79
N LEU A 75 -24.42 -11.87 3.05
CA LEU A 75 -24.16 -10.80 4.02
C LEU A 75 -22.68 -10.70 4.37
N LEU A 76 -21.97 -11.83 4.54
CA LEU A 76 -20.53 -11.84 4.78
C LEU A 76 -19.77 -11.18 3.61
N ALA A 77 -20.10 -11.53 2.37
CA ALA A 77 -19.45 -10.98 1.19
C ALA A 77 -19.73 -9.48 1.02
N LEU A 78 -20.96 -9.03 1.30
CA LEU A 78 -21.33 -7.61 1.29
C LEU A 78 -20.59 -6.82 2.37
N LEU A 79 -20.44 -7.37 3.57
CA LEU A 79 -19.62 -6.77 4.64
C LEU A 79 -18.16 -6.64 4.24
N TYR A 80 -17.58 -7.68 3.61
CA TYR A 80 -16.21 -7.64 3.08
C TYR A 80 -16.05 -6.60 1.96
N ALA A 81 -17.09 -6.41 1.14
CA ALA A 81 -17.15 -5.37 0.12
C ALA A 81 -17.35 -3.95 0.69
N GLY A 82 -17.43 -3.79 2.01
CA GLY A 82 -17.54 -2.50 2.69
C GLY A 82 -18.97 -1.96 2.77
N GLN A 83 -20.00 -2.79 2.56
CA GLN A 83 -21.39 -2.35 2.75
C GLN A 83 -21.63 -1.97 4.21
N ASN A 84 -22.25 -0.81 4.41
CA ASN A 84 -22.56 -0.31 5.75
C ASN A 84 -23.57 -1.26 6.43
N PRO A 85 -23.23 -1.89 7.57
CA PRO A 85 -24.12 -2.83 8.26
C PRO A 85 -25.41 -2.19 8.78
N ARG A 86 -25.48 -0.85 8.82
CA ARG A 86 -26.66 -0.07 9.25
C ARG A 86 -27.54 0.40 8.10
N SER A 87 -27.18 0.12 6.84
CA SER A 87 -28.07 0.40 5.71
C SER A 87 -29.29 -0.53 5.79
N GLU A 88 -30.46 -0.09 5.31
CA GLU A 88 -31.72 -0.85 5.39
C GLU A 88 -31.59 -2.32 4.90
N PRO A 89 -31.08 -2.61 3.67
CA PRO A 89 -30.97 -3.99 3.22
C PRO A 89 -30.03 -4.85 4.07
N MET A 90 -28.93 -4.25 4.57
CA MET A 90 -27.96 -4.94 5.42
C MET A 90 -28.52 -5.22 6.81
N ASP A 91 -29.09 -4.21 7.47
CA ASP A 91 -29.60 -4.34 8.84
C ASP A 91 -30.77 -5.33 8.89
N ARG A 92 -31.64 -5.31 7.88
CA ARG A 92 -32.74 -6.26 7.73
C ARG A 92 -32.23 -7.69 7.60
N GLY A 93 -31.28 -7.94 6.70
CA GLY A 93 -30.71 -9.27 6.51
C GLY A 93 -29.92 -9.77 7.72
N LEU A 94 -29.10 -8.92 8.35
CA LEU A 94 -28.34 -9.27 9.55
C LEU A 94 -29.25 -9.57 10.74
N SER A 95 -30.31 -8.78 10.93
CA SER A 95 -31.30 -8.99 11.99
C SER A 95 -32.11 -10.26 11.75
N TRP A 96 -32.46 -10.56 10.50
CA TRP A 96 -33.10 -11.82 10.12
C TRP A 96 -32.17 -13.02 10.40
N LEU A 97 -30.92 -12.97 9.92
CA LEU A 97 -29.93 -14.04 10.09
C LEU A 97 -29.66 -14.35 11.57
N ALA A 98 -29.58 -13.32 12.40
CA ALA A 98 -29.38 -13.44 13.85
C ALA A 98 -30.53 -14.14 14.58
N GLN A 99 -31.71 -14.28 13.96
CA GLN A 99 -32.89 -14.93 14.55
C GLN A 99 -33.08 -16.38 14.08
N GLN A 100 -32.37 -16.82 13.04
CA GLN A 100 -32.65 -18.11 12.42
C GLN A 100 -32.23 -19.32 13.29
N PRO A 101 -33.00 -20.42 13.28
CA PRO A 101 -32.50 -21.71 13.73
C PRO A 101 -31.44 -22.20 12.74
N LEU A 102 -30.36 -22.81 13.21
CA LEU A 102 -29.30 -23.33 12.36
C LEU A 102 -29.03 -24.79 12.69
N HIS A 103 -28.62 -25.56 11.69
CA HIS A 103 -28.49 -27.02 11.82
C HIS A 103 -27.12 -27.55 11.42
N ALA A 104 -26.21 -26.69 10.93
CA ALA A 104 -24.93 -27.14 10.38
C ALA A 104 -23.75 -26.25 10.75
N THR A 105 -22.56 -26.87 10.82
CA THR A 105 -21.30 -26.17 11.15
C THR A 105 -21.06 -24.96 10.26
N TYR A 106 -21.25 -25.10 8.94
CA TYR A 106 -21.11 -23.98 8.01
C TYR A 106 -22.01 -22.81 8.35
N THR A 107 -23.30 -23.05 8.62
CA THR A 107 -24.25 -21.96 8.82
C THR A 107 -23.99 -21.26 10.16
N TYR A 108 -23.66 -22.01 11.22
CA TYR A 108 -23.21 -21.43 12.49
C TYR A 108 -21.93 -20.60 12.32
N ALA A 109 -20.94 -21.13 11.61
CA ALA A 109 -19.67 -20.46 11.39
C ALA A 109 -19.83 -19.16 10.59
N ILE A 110 -20.56 -19.22 9.48
CA ILE A 110 -20.80 -18.05 8.61
C ILE A 110 -21.60 -16.98 9.35
N ARG A 111 -22.64 -17.36 10.12
CA ARG A 111 -23.37 -16.41 10.95
C ARG A 111 -22.46 -15.77 11.99
N ALA A 112 -21.68 -16.56 12.73
CA ALA A 112 -20.78 -16.01 13.73
C ALA A 112 -19.77 -15.04 13.09
N HIS A 113 -19.26 -15.39 11.91
CA HIS A 113 -18.36 -14.54 11.14
C HIS A 113 -19.02 -13.21 10.75
N GLY A 114 -20.16 -13.25 10.05
CA GLY A 114 -20.84 -12.05 9.59
C GLY A 114 -21.28 -11.13 10.72
N LEU A 115 -21.85 -11.69 11.80
CA LEU A 115 -22.30 -10.90 12.95
C LEU A 115 -21.15 -10.29 13.74
N ALA A 116 -19.97 -10.91 13.77
CA ALA A 116 -18.78 -10.37 14.44
C ALA A 116 -18.20 -9.13 13.75
N LEU A 117 -18.46 -8.95 12.46
CA LEU A 117 -18.01 -7.78 11.69
C LEU A 117 -18.89 -6.55 11.90
N VAL A 118 -20.05 -6.70 12.56
CA VAL A 118 -20.97 -5.59 12.82
C VAL A 118 -20.49 -4.83 14.06
N PRO A 119 -20.12 -3.53 13.94
CA PRO A 119 -19.61 -2.77 15.07
C PRO A 119 -20.63 -2.63 16.21
N GLY A 120 -20.16 -2.83 17.45
CA GLY A 120 -20.94 -2.67 18.67
C GLY A 120 -21.46 -3.99 19.26
N ALA A 121 -22.35 -3.90 20.24
CA ALA A 121 -22.78 -5.04 21.04
C ALA A 121 -24.08 -5.72 20.56
N LYS A 122 -24.70 -5.24 19.47
CA LYS A 122 -26.04 -5.66 18.98
C LYS A 122 -26.17 -7.19 18.92
N PHE A 123 -25.17 -7.86 18.37
CA PHE A 123 -25.22 -9.31 18.13
C PHE A 123 -24.42 -10.14 19.14
N ARG A 124 -23.83 -9.53 20.18
CA ARG A 124 -22.99 -10.24 21.15
C ARG A 124 -23.70 -11.41 21.86
N PRO A 125 -24.99 -11.31 22.25
CA PRO A 125 -25.70 -12.46 22.81
C PRO A 125 -25.78 -13.64 21.83
N ARG A 126 -26.02 -13.37 20.54
CA ARG A 126 -26.07 -14.42 19.51
C ARG A 126 -24.69 -15.01 19.25
N LEU A 127 -23.65 -14.19 19.18
CA LEU A 127 -22.26 -14.65 19.04
C LEU A 127 -21.85 -15.59 20.18
N ASN A 128 -22.23 -15.30 21.42
CA ASN A 128 -21.95 -16.21 22.54
C ASN A 128 -22.65 -17.58 22.39
N GLN A 129 -23.86 -17.60 21.83
CA GLN A 129 -24.58 -18.86 21.56
C GLN A 129 -23.92 -19.64 20.42
N ASP A 130 -23.58 -18.97 19.32
CA ASP A 130 -22.90 -19.60 18.18
C ASP A 130 -21.52 -20.14 18.59
N LEU A 131 -20.74 -19.37 19.36
CA LEU A 131 -19.48 -19.82 19.94
C LEU A 131 -19.68 -21.05 20.83
N GLY A 132 -20.68 -21.03 21.71
CA GLY A 132 -20.98 -22.17 22.58
C GLY A 132 -21.33 -23.43 21.81
N TRP A 133 -22.12 -23.30 20.73
CA TRP A 133 -22.45 -24.41 19.85
C TRP A 133 -21.20 -24.93 19.12
N LEU A 134 -20.41 -24.04 18.50
CA LEU A 134 -19.24 -24.43 17.72
C LEU A 134 -18.17 -25.12 18.58
N VAL A 135 -17.93 -24.65 19.81
CA VAL A 135 -16.97 -25.27 20.74
C VAL A 135 -17.47 -26.63 21.23
N THR A 136 -18.78 -26.85 21.27
CA THR A 136 -19.37 -28.15 21.63
C THR A 136 -19.40 -29.11 20.42
N ALA A 137 -19.55 -28.57 19.21
CA ALA A 137 -19.68 -29.34 17.98
C ALA A 137 -18.36 -29.97 17.51
N ILE A 138 -17.21 -29.43 17.92
CA ILE A 138 -15.90 -30.01 17.61
C ILE A 138 -15.75 -31.39 18.27
N ARG A 139 -15.19 -32.36 17.54
CA ARG A 139 -14.98 -33.71 18.07
C ARG A 139 -13.97 -33.68 19.24
N PRO A 140 -14.30 -34.24 20.42
CA PRO A 140 -13.43 -34.20 21.59
C PRO A 140 -12.22 -35.13 21.43
N ARG A 141 -11.21 -34.98 22.31
CA ARG A 141 -9.99 -35.82 22.33
C ARG A 141 -10.26 -37.32 22.46
N SER A 142 -11.42 -37.72 22.99
CA SER A 142 -11.83 -39.12 23.10
C SER A 142 -12.25 -39.74 21.76
N HIS A 143 -12.44 -38.95 20.69
CA HIS A 143 -12.80 -39.43 19.37
C HIS A 143 -11.56 -39.65 18.49
N SER A 144 -11.60 -40.63 17.58
CA SER A 144 -10.55 -40.89 16.57
C SER A 144 -10.30 -39.73 15.59
N ASP A 145 -11.23 -38.78 15.54
CA ASP A 145 -11.23 -37.61 14.66
C ASP A 145 -11.29 -36.33 15.47
N PHE A 146 -10.68 -36.33 16.65
CA PHE A 146 -10.62 -35.18 17.53
C PHE A 146 -10.21 -33.90 16.80
N GLY A 147 -10.74 -32.76 17.24
CA GLY A 147 -10.44 -31.45 16.66
C GLY A 147 -11.03 -31.22 15.26
N ALA A 148 -11.78 -32.17 14.71
CA ALA A 148 -12.48 -32.01 13.44
C ALA A 148 -13.97 -31.66 13.64
N TYR A 149 -14.55 -31.02 12.63
CA TYR A 149 -15.97 -30.77 12.53
C TYR A 149 -16.60 -31.65 11.44
N GLY A 150 -17.82 -32.11 11.70
CA GLY A 150 -18.71 -32.65 10.67
C GLY A 150 -19.76 -31.62 10.27
N TYR A 151 -20.72 -32.05 9.46
CA TYR A 151 -21.82 -31.19 9.01
C TYR A 151 -22.78 -30.78 10.14
N VAL A 152 -22.98 -31.61 11.15
CA VAL A 152 -23.87 -31.36 12.31
C VAL A 152 -23.07 -31.44 13.62
N ALA A 153 -23.63 -30.91 14.72
CA ALA A 153 -23.00 -30.99 16.03
C ALA A 153 -22.69 -32.43 16.42
N PHE A 154 -21.54 -32.64 17.06
CA PHE A 154 -21.21 -33.91 17.69
C PHE A 154 -22.14 -34.17 18.88
N ASN A 155 -23.00 -35.18 18.74
CA ASN A 155 -23.76 -35.82 19.82
C ASN A 155 -23.54 -37.34 19.74
N ALA A 156 -24.07 -38.11 20.69
CA ALA A 156 -23.91 -39.57 20.73
C ALA A 156 -24.39 -40.32 19.46
N ASP A 157 -25.18 -39.64 18.61
CA ASP A 157 -25.74 -40.14 17.34
C ASP A 157 -25.22 -39.40 16.09
N ALA A 158 -24.14 -38.60 16.22
CA ALA A 158 -23.62 -37.83 15.10
C ALA A 158 -23.07 -38.76 14.01
N GLY A 159 -23.47 -38.51 12.76
CA GLY A 159 -23.03 -39.29 11.60
C GLY A 159 -21.49 -39.44 11.53
N PRO A 160 -20.98 -40.53 10.94
CA PRO A 160 -19.60 -40.98 11.19
C PRO A 160 -18.50 -40.04 10.65
N TRP A 161 -18.81 -39.11 9.75
CA TRP A 161 -17.80 -38.42 8.95
C TRP A 161 -17.58 -36.96 9.36
N ALA A 162 -16.30 -36.59 9.52
CA ALA A 162 -15.81 -35.21 9.59
C ALA A 162 -14.92 -34.93 8.39
N ASP A 163 -14.70 -33.66 8.07
CA ASP A 163 -13.86 -33.23 6.96
C ASP A 163 -13.16 -31.90 7.25
N ASN A 164 -12.12 -31.60 6.47
CA ASN A 164 -11.28 -30.42 6.68
C ASN A 164 -11.97 -29.11 6.25
N SER A 165 -12.99 -29.15 5.41
CA SER A 165 -13.72 -27.93 5.00
C SER A 165 -14.68 -27.47 6.09
N ASN A 166 -15.50 -28.38 6.64
CA ASN A 166 -16.30 -28.11 7.85
C ASN A 166 -15.39 -27.68 9.00
N SER A 167 -14.22 -28.32 9.15
CA SER A 167 -13.26 -27.97 10.19
C SER A 167 -12.70 -26.56 10.03
N GLN A 168 -12.37 -26.14 8.80
CA GLN A 168 -11.93 -24.78 8.53
C GLN A 168 -13.02 -23.77 8.92
N PHE A 169 -14.26 -23.96 8.47
CA PHE A 169 -15.36 -23.03 8.79
C PHE A 169 -15.65 -23.00 10.28
N GLY A 170 -15.73 -24.16 10.95
CA GLY A 170 -15.92 -24.22 12.40
C GLY A 170 -14.86 -23.40 13.15
N VAL A 171 -13.59 -23.56 12.76
CA VAL A 171 -12.47 -22.77 13.30
C VAL A 171 -12.61 -21.28 13.02
N LEU A 172 -12.93 -20.88 11.79
CA LEU A 172 -13.14 -19.47 11.44
C LEU A 172 -14.31 -18.85 12.21
N GLY A 173 -15.39 -19.60 12.41
CA GLY A 173 -16.55 -19.17 13.21
C GLY A 173 -16.19 -18.90 14.67
N VAL A 174 -15.44 -19.82 15.29
CA VAL A 174 -14.95 -19.64 16.68
C VAL A 174 -14.00 -18.45 16.76
N TRP A 175 -13.04 -18.36 15.83
CA TRP A 175 -12.08 -17.26 15.77
C TRP A 175 -12.78 -15.91 15.71
N MET A 176 -13.74 -15.75 14.79
CA MET A 176 -14.45 -14.50 14.58
C MET A 176 -15.43 -14.18 15.70
N ALA A 177 -16.06 -15.18 16.33
CA ALA A 177 -16.88 -14.93 17.51
C ALA A 177 -16.06 -14.33 18.66
N GLU A 178 -14.84 -14.84 18.91
CA GLU A 178 -13.91 -14.24 19.89
C GLU A 178 -13.50 -12.81 19.50
N GLU A 179 -13.25 -12.55 18.21
CA GLU A 179 -12.98 -11.19 17.70
C GLU A 179 -14.16 -10.24 17.95
N GLY A 180 -15.39 -10.72 17.72
CA GLY A 180 -16.65 -10.00 17.98
C GLY A 180 -16.99 -9.84 19.46
N GLY A 181 -16.09 -10.19 20.37
CA GLY A 181 -16.25 -9.97 21.80
C GLY A 181 -16.91 -11.12 22.57
N ALA A 182 -17.19 -12.26 21.94
CA ALA A 182 -17.64 -13.45 22.66
C ALA A 182 -16.47 -14.03 23.48
N ARG A 183 -16.78 -14.62 24.64
CA ARG A 183 -15.75 -15.09 25.59
C ARG A 183 -16.17 -16.41 26.23
N ARG A 184 -15.21 -17.31 26.43
CA ARG A 184 -15.34 -18.54 27.22
C ARG A 184 -14.02 -18.85 27.93
N SER A 185 -14.08 -19.64 29.00
CA SER A 185 -12.89 -20.02 29.79
C SER A 185 -12.06 -21.16 29.19
N ASP A 186 -12.65 -21.96 28.30
CA ASP A 186 -12.06 -23.16 27.70
C ASP A 186 -11.38 -22.92 26.33
N MET A 187 -11.14 -21.65 25.96
CA MET A 187 -10.67 -21.30 24.61
C MET A 187 -9.24 -21.76 24.34
N LEU A 188 -8.33 -21.68 25.31
CA LEU A 188 -6.97 -22.19 25.10
C LEU A 188 -6.98 -23.69 24.79
N SER A 189 -7.74 -24.48 25.55
CA SER A 189 -7.88 -25.92 25.33
C SER A 189 -8.50 -26.24 23.96
N TYR A 190 -9.45 -25.42 23.50
CA TYR A 190 -10.00 -25.50 22.15
C TYR A 190 -8.93 -25.27 21.09
N TRP A 191 -8.12 -24.21 21.23
CA TRP A 191 -7.08 -23.89 20.26
C TRP A 191 -5.95 -24.94 20.22
N GLU A 192 -5.56 -25.49 21.36
CA GLU A 192 -4.63 -26.62 21.45
C GLU A 192 -5.18 -27.88 20.77
N LEU A 193 -6.49 -28.13 20.89
CA LEU A 193 -7.16 -29.24 20.21
C LEU A 193 -7.10 -29.08 18.68
N VAL A 194 -7.31 -27.87 18.17
CA VAL A 194 -7.21 -27.53 16.75
C VAL A 194 -5.76 -27.69 16.26
N GLU A 195 -4.78 -27.21 17.03
CA GLU A 195 -3.35 -27.36 16.71
C GLU A 195 -2.97 -28.83 16.53
N ASP A 196 -3.31 -29.67 17.51
CA ASP A 196 -2.98 -31.09 17.49
C ASP A 196 -3.62 -31.81 16.29
N ARG A 197 -4.86 -31.46 15.95
CA ARG A 197 -5.54 -32.05 14.79
C ARG A 197 -4.83 -31.66 13.50
N TRP A 198 -4.73 -30.37 13.20
CA TRP A 198 -4.25 -29.92 11.89
C TRP A 198 -2.78 -30.27 11.64
N THR A 199 -1.93 -30.17 12.68
CA THR A 199 -0.52 -30.61 12.57
C THR A 199 -0.39 -32.13 12.56
N GLY A 200 -1.33 -32.88 13.15
CA GLY A 200 -1.31 -34.34 13.21
C GLY A 200 -1.82 -35.05 11.96
N ILE A 201 -2.52 -34.34 11.07
CA ILE A 201 -3.08 -34.91 9.82
C ILE A 201 -2.49 -34.29 8.54
N GLN A 202 -1.48 -33.42 8.66
CA GLN A 202 -0.77 -32.89 7.50
C GLN A 202 -0.10 -34.04 6.75
N ASN A 203 -0.22 -34.06 5.43
CA ASN A 203 0.44 -35.06 4.59
C ASN A 203 1.96 -34.80 4.52
N SER A 204 2.72 -35.82 4.15
CA SER A 204 4.18 -35.71 4.01
C SER A 204 4.64 -34.74 2.91
N ASP A 205 3.75 -34.39 1.96
CA ASP A 205 4.01 -33.36 0.96
C ASP A 205 3.82 -31.93 1.48
N GLY A 206 3.29 -31.78 2.70
CA GLY A 206 2.99 -30.53 3.38
C GLY A 206 1.56 -30.03 3.20
N GLY A 207 0.73 -30.72 2.42
CA GLY A 207 -0.65 -30.31 2.17
C GLY A 207 -1.70 -31.06 3.01
N TRP A 208 -2.97 -30.76 2.71
CA TRP A 208 -4.12 -31.46 3.28
C TRP A 208 -5.11 -31.83 2.18
N GLY A 209 -5.76 -32.98 2.32
CA GLY A 209 -6.91 -33.38 1.52
C GLY A 209 -8.23 -32.98 2.17
N TYR A 210 -9.37 -33.31 1.52
CA TYR A 210 -10.71 -33.09 2.09
C TYR A 210 -10.91 -33.90 3.38
N GLN A 211 -10.41 -35.13 3.38
CA GLN A 211 -10.16 -35.96 4.55
C GLN A 211 -8.67 -36.36 4.54
N ARG A 212 -8.29 -37.40 5.27
CA ARG A 212 -6.98 -38.04 5.05
C ARG A 212 -6.94 -38.57 3.61
N GLY A 213 -5.94 -38.18 2.83
CA GLY A 213 -5.87 -38.50 1.40
C GLY A 213 -5.00 -37.50 0.64
N GLU A 214 -5.17 -37.44 -0.68
CA GLU A 214 -4.40 -36.55 -1.55
C GLU A 214 -4.58 -35.06 -1.17
N SER A 215 -3.47 -34.33 -1.14
CA SER A 215 -3.45 -32.90 -0.88
C SER A 215 -4.09 -32.10 -2.03
N THR A 216 -4.99 -31.18 -1.71
CA THR A 216 -5.65 -30.30 -2.69
C THR A 216 -5.41 -28.83 -2.38
N GLY A 217 -5.60 -27.96 -3.36
CA GLY A 217 -5.42 -26.52 -3.22
C GLY A 217 -6.32 -25.91 -2.15
N SER A 218 -7.62 -26.16 -2.23
CA SER A 218 -8.62 -25.64 -1.28
C SER A 218 -8.29 -26.01 0.16
N MET A 219 -7.98 -27.28 0.40
CA MET A 219 -7.73 -27.79 1.76
C MET A 219 -6.35 -27.40 2.27
N THR A 220 -5.35 -27.27 1.40
CA THR A 220 -4.03 -26.80 1.82
C THR A 220 -4.02 -25.31 2.17
N ALA A 221 -4.70 -24.48 1.37
CA ALA A 221 -4.88 -23.06 1.69
C ALA A 221 -5.72 -22.89 2.98
N ALA A 222 -6.77 -23.70 3.15
CA ALA A 222 -7.57 -23.74 4.37
C ALA A 222 -6.74 -24.10 5.61
N GLY A 223 -5.97 -25.18 5.54
CA GLY A 223 -5.11 -25.62 6.64
C GLY A 223 -4.05 -24.59 7.00
N LEU A 224 -3.39 -23.99 6.00
CA LEU A 224 -2.42 -22.92 6.24
C LEU A 224 -3.05 -21.73 6.97
N ALA A 225 -4.21 -21.25 6.51
CA ALA A 225 -4.92 -20.16 7.16
C ALA A 225 -5.30 -20.52 8.61
N THR A 226 -5.76 -21.75 8.85
CA THR A 226 -6.06 -22.26 10.20
C THR A 226 -4.82 -22.28 11.10
N LEU A 227 -3.68 -22.74 10.62
CA LEU A 227 -2.45 -22.77 11.43
C LEU A 227 -1.97 -21.37 11.83
N TYR A 228 -2.20 -20.34 11.02
CA TYR A 228 -1.92 -18.95 11.43
C TYR A 228 -2.87 -18.45 12.51
N VAL A 229 -4.15 -18.81 12.47
CA VAL A 229 -5.08 -18.50 13.56
C VAL A 229 -4.61 -19.19 14.86
N VAL A 230 -4.20 -20.45 14.78
CA VAL A 230 -3.64 -21.19 15.92
C VAL A 230 -2.37 -20.51 16.45
N LEU A 231 -1.47 -20.07 15.56
CA LEU A 231 -0.24 -19.36 15.93
C LEU A 231 -0.56 -18.10 16.75
N ASP A 232 -1.55 -17.32 16.32
CA ASP A 232 -2.01 -16.11 17.02
C ASP A 232 -2.70 -16.42 18.36
N ARG A 233 -3.40 -17.56 18.47
CA ARG A 233 -4.21 -17.91 19.64
C ARG A 233 -3.45 -18.66 20.73
N VAL A 234 -2.51 -19.52 20.36
CA VAL A 234 -1.76 -20.38 21.29
C VAL A 234 -0.37 -19.82 21.58
N HIS A 235 0.29 -19.24 20.57
CA HIS A 235 1.72 -18.97 20.63
C HIS A 235 2.10 -17.49 20.57
N ALA A 236 1.14 -16.56 20.56
CA ALA A 236 1.44 -15.12 20.57
C ALA A 236 2.34 -14.68 21.75
N LEU A 237 2.27 -15.37 22.89
CA LEU A 237 3.10 -15.13 24.09
C LEU A 237 4.27 -16.11 24.26
N SER A 238 4.42 -17.08 23.36
CA SER A 238 5.34 -18.21 23.53
C SER A 238 6.72 -17.94 22.92
N ALA A 239 7.78 -18.38 23.59
CA ALA A 239 9.10 -18.45 22.98
C ALA A 239 9.06 -19.42 21.77
N HIS A 240 9.73 -19.06 20.68
CA HIS A 240 9.75 -19.79 19.39
C HIS A 240 9.87 -21.33 19.54
N ARG A 241 10.65 -21.81 20.52
CA ARG A 241 10.83 -23.25 20.80
C ARG A 241 9.52 -24.02 21.05
N LYS A 242 8.49 -23.38 21.61
CA LYS A 242 7.19 -24.03 21.85
C LYS A 242 6.32 -24.13 20.59
N ALA A 243 6.61 -23.32 19.57
CA ALA A 243 5.85 -23.27 18.32
C ALA A 243 6.54 -24.03 17.16
N GLU A 244 7.69 -24.70 17.39
CA GLU A 244 8.49 -25.31 16.32
C GLU A 244 7.70 -26.28 15.44
N ARG A 245 6.88 -27.14 16.04
CA ARG A 245 6.04 -28.10 15.29
C ARG A 245 5.03 -27.37 14.39
N LEU A 246 4.35 -26.35 14.92
CA LEU A 246 3.38 -25.54 14.19
C LEU A 246 4.05 -24.76 13.05
N LEU A 247 5.18 -24.10 13.32
CA LEU A 247 5.95 -23.33 12.34
C LEU A 247 6.48 -24.22 11.22
N ALA A 248 6.95 -25.43 11.54
CA ALA A 248 7.37 -26.41 10.54
C ALA A 248 6.20 -26.85 9.64
N ALA A 249 5.00 -27.02 10.20
CA ALA A 249 3.80 -27.34 9.43
C ALA A 249 3.38 -26.19 8.51
N ILE A 250 3.40 -24.94 9.00
CA ILE A 250 3.17 -23.72 8.21
C ILE A 250 4.15 -23.65 7.03
N GLU A 251 5.44 -23.83 7.28
CA GLU A 251 6.48 -23.74 6.25
C GLU A 251 6.30 -24.83 5.17
N GLN A 252 5.94 -26.05 5.57
CA GLN A 252 5.64 -27.15 4.63
C GLN A 252 4.43 -26.83 3.75
N ALA A 253 3.37 -26.27 4.33
CA ALA A 253 2.17 -25.86 3.61
C ALA A 253 2.45 -24.70 2.63
N GLN A 254 3.24 -23.71 3.04
CA GLN A 254 3.71 -22.64 2.16
C GLN A 254 4.53 -23.18 0.99
N ARG A 255 5.41 -24.16 1.24
CA ARG A 255 6.15 -24.85 0.17
C ARG A 255 5.22 -25.61 -0.77
N TRP A 256 4.18 -26.26 -0.25
CA TRP A 256 3.18 -26.94 -1.08
C TRP A 256 2.45 -25.96 -1.98
N LEU A 257 1.89 -24.88 -1.43
CA LEU A 257 1.22 -23.83 -2.23
C LEU A 257 2.19 -23.19 -3.22
N GLY A 258 3.43 -22.93 -2.83
CA GLY A 258 4.44 -22.46 -3.76
C GLY A 258 4.62 -23.40 -4.96
N ARG A 259 4.66 -24.71 -4.74
CA ARG A 259 4.83 -25.67 -5.86
C ARG A 259 3.60 -25.78 -6.74
N GLU A 260 2.40 -25.75 -6.16
CA GLU A 260 1.15 -26.18 -6.83
C GLU A 260 0.20 -25.03 -7.19
N PHE A 261 0.45 -23.79 -6.73
CA PHE A 261 -0.49 -22.68 -6.90
C PHE A 261 -0.82 -22.38 -8.36
N THR A 262 -2.12 -22.44 -8.66
CA THR A 262 -2.77 -21.94 -9.87
C THR A 262 -4.05 -21.18 -9.51
N THR A 263 -4.72 -20.54 -10.47
CA THR A 263 -6.05 -19.95 -10.30
C THR A 263 -7.18 -21.00 -10.32
N GLU A 264 -6.90 -22.18 -10.86
CA GLU A 264 -7.70 -23.39 -10.67
C GLU A 264 -7.32 -24.10 -9.37
N ASN A 265 -8.21 -24.96 -8.84
CA ASN A 265 -7.97 -25.72 -7.61
C ASN A 265 -7.04 -26.92 -7.88
N PRO A 266 -5.72 -26.85 -7.59
CA PRO A 266 -4.80 -27.94 -7.92
C PRO A 266 -5.18 -29.23 -7.20
N ARG A 267 -5.24 -30.33 -7.95
CA ARG A 267 -5.59 -31.70 -7.50
C ARG A 267 -6.98 -31.82 -6.81
N GLY A 268 -7.78 -30.76 -6.86
CA GLY A 268 -9.16 -30.75 -6.37
C GLY A 268 -10.16 -30.63 -7.50
N GLU A 269 -11.44 -30.76 -7.17
CA GLU A 269 -12.50 -30.60 -8.17
C GLU A 269 -12.67 -29.12 -8.57
N GLY A 270 -12.87 -28.86 -9.88
CA GLY A 270 -13.03 -27.51 -10.42
C GLY A 270 -14.25 -26.75 -9.90
N ARG A 271 -15.31 -27.46 -9.49
CA ARG A 271 -16.50 -26.85 -8.86
C ARG A 271 -16.20 -26.06 -7.58
N TRP A 272 -15.06 -26.30 -6.95
CA TRP A 272 -14.63 -25.61 -5.73
C TRP A 272 -13.71 -24.42 -5.98
N LYS A 273 -13.54 -23.97 -7.24
CA LYS A 273 -12.62 -22.90 -7.63
C LYS A 273 -12.79 -21.62 -6.82
N HIS A 274 -14.00 -21.07 -6.71
CA HIS A 274 -14.20 -19.81 -5.99
C HIS A 274 -13.94 -19.94 -4.48
N TYR A 275 -14.35 -21.06 -3.88
CA TYR A 275 -14.01 -21.39 -2.49
C TYR A 275 -12.50 -21.59 -2.29
N TYR A 276 -11.81 -22.19 -3.25
CA TYR A 276 -10.35 -22.29 -3.25
C TYR A 276 -9.70 -20.91 -3.29
N LEU A 277 -10.10 -20.01 -4.21
CA LEU A 277 -9.57 -18.65 -4.27
C LEU A 277 -9.82 -17.90 -2.96
N TYR A 278 -11.02 -17.98 -2.38
CA TYR A 278 -11.29 -17.49 -1.04
C TYR A 278 -10.30 -18.04 -0.01
N SER A 279 -10.03 -19.34 0.00
CA SER A 279 -9.06 -19.95 0.90
C SER A 279 -7.62 -19.47 0.65
N VAL A 280 -7.24 -19.24 -0.61
CA VAL A 280 -5.94 -18.65 -0.99
C VAL A 280 -5.80 -17.23 -0.46
N GLU A 281 -6.83 -16.39 -0.57
CA GLU A 281 -6.82 -15.02 -0.01
C GLU A 281 -6.58 -15.06 1.50
N ARG A 282 -7.30 -15.93 2.22
CA ARG A 282 -7.11 -16.11 3.67
C ARG A 282 -5.67 -16.52 4.01
N ALA A 283 -5.10 -17.48 3.28
CA ALA A 283 -3.74 -17.94 3.47
C ALA A 283 -2.69 -16.86 3.12
N GLY A 284 -2.88 -16.15 2.02
CA GLY A 284 -2.01 -15.07 1.55
C GLY A 284 -1.95 -13.91 2.54
N ARG A 285 -3.11 -13.43 2.99
CA ARG A 285 -3.20 -12.36 4.01
C ARG A 285 -2.66 -12.79 5.36
N ALA A 286 -3.01 -13.99 5.82
CA ALA A 286 -2.56 -14.48 7.12
C ALA A 286 -1.03 -14.64 7.14
N SER A 287 -0.43 -15.10 6.03
CA SER A 287 1.03 -15.27 5.94
C SER A 287 1.80 -13.99 5.61
N GLY A 288 1.14 -12.97 5.06
CA GLY A 288 1.80 -11.81 4.46
C GLY A 288 2.55 -12.15 3.16
N ARG A 289 2.51 -13.40 2.66
CA ARG A 289 3.23 -13.75 1.43
C ARG A 289 2.54 -13.09 0.24
N LYS A 290 3.25 -12.21 -0.46
CA LYS A 290 2.81 -11.70 -1.77
C LYS A 290 2.82 -12.80 -2.83
N TYR A 291 3.84 -13.65 -2.80
CA TYR A 291 4.06 -14.68 -3.81
C TYR A 291 3.92 -16.09 -3.23
N PHE A 292 3.32 -16.99 -4.02
CA PHE A 292 3.50 -18.42 -3.87
C PHE A 292 4.42 -18.90 -5.01
N ARG A 293 5.73 -19.08 -4.70
CA ARG A 293 6.81 -19.41 -5.66
C ARG A 293 6.85 -18.49 -6.89
N GLY A 294 6.99 -17.19 -6.65
CA GLY A 294 7.11 -16.18 -7.71
C GLY A 294 5.80 -15.83 -8.42
N ARG A 295 4.67 -16.46 -8.05
CA ARG A 295 3.34 -16.15 -8.58
C ARG A 295 2.57 -15.24 -7.65
N ASP A 296 2.19 -14.07 -8.13
CA ASP A 296 1.40 -13.08 -7.37
C ASP A 296 -0.04 -13.60 -7.30
N TRP A 297 -0.39 -14.22 -6.18
CA TRP A 297 -1.66 -14.92 -6.05
C TRP A 297 -2.86 -13.99 -6.21
N PHE A 298 -2.71 -12.72 -5.83
CA PHE A 298 -3.79 -11.75 -5.94
C PHE A 298 -3.94 -11.27 -7.37
N ARG A 299 -2.86 -10.83 -8.03
CA ARG A 299 -2.93 -10.34 -9.42
C ARG A 299 -3.38 -11.44 -10.37
N GLU A 300 -2.89 -12.66 -10.22
CA GLU A 300 -3.31 -13.79 -11.05
C GLU A 300 -4.78 -14.14 -10.82
N GLY A 301 -5.22 -14.27 -9.56
CA GLY A 301 -6.62 -14.56 -9.25
C GLY A 301 -7.58 -13.44 -9.67
N ALA A 302 -7.18 -12.18 -9.51
CA ALA A 302 -7.98 -11.04 -9.93
C ALA A 302 -8.12 -10.98 -11.46
N ALA A 303 -7.04 -11.19 -12.21
CA ALA A 303 -7.08 -11.23 -13.67
C ALA A 303 -8.01 -12.35 -14.17
N ASP A 304 -7.95 -13.53 -13.55
CA ASP A 304 -8.82 -14.65 -13.88
C ASP A 304 -10.29 -14.35 -13.58
N LEU A 305 -10.61 -13.78 -12.41
CA LEU A 305 -11.99 -13.40 -12.06
C LEU A 305 -12.52 -12.30 -12.97
N LEU A 306 -11.75 -11.26 -13.27
CA LEU A 306 -12.16 -10.17 -14.17
C LEU A 306 -12.51 -10.70 -15.56
N LYS A 307 -11.73 -11.66 -16.07
CA LYS A 307 -11.98 -12.29 -17.37
C LYS A 307 -13.29 -13.07 -17.42
N HIS A 308 -13.73 -13.64 -16.30
CA HIS A 308 -14.88 -14.54 -16.23
C HIS A 308 -16.11 -13.94 -15.54
N GLN A 309 -16.12 -12.63 -15.23
CA GLN A 309 -17.29 -11.97 -14.66
C GLN A 309 -18.39 -11.82 -15.74
N SER A 310 -19.58 -12.31 -15.45
CA SER A 310 -20.76 -12.18 -16.30
C SER A 310 -21.16 -10.71 -16.51
N PRO A 311 -21.88 -10.35 -17.60
CA PRO A 311 -22.38 -8.98 -17.84
C PRO A 311 -23.27 -8.40 -16.73
N ASP A 312 -23.95 -9.24 -15.95
CA ASP A 312 -24.78 -8.81 -14.81
C ASP A 312 -23.97 -8.59 -13.51
N GLY A 313 -22.68 -8.94 -13.49
CA GLY A 313 -21.78 -8.81 -12.35
C GLY A 313 -21.55 -10.10 -11.56
N SER A 314 -22.24 -11.19 -11.89
CA SER A 314 -22.10 -12.49 -11.22
C SER A 314 -20.92 -13.32 -11.72
N TRP A 315 -20.57 -14.37 -10.98
CA TRP A 315 -19.72 -15.47 -11.42
C TRP A 315 -20.47 -16.80 -11.36
N THR A 316 -20.13 -17.71 -12.28
CA THR A 316 -20.62 -19.08 -12.29
C THR A 316 -19.48 -20.04 -12.63
N GLY A 317 -19.35 -21.14 -11.87
CA GLY A 317 -18.21 -22.08 -11.96
C GLY A 317 -18.59 -23.57 -11.96
N GLY A 318 -19.89 -23.88 -11.96
CA GLY A 318 -20.41 -25.19 -12.38
C GLY A 318 -20.79 -26.20 -11.29
N GLY A 319 -20.59 -25.92 -10.00
CA GLY A 319 -21.10 -26.83 -8.95
C GLY A 319 -21.55 -26.21 -7.62
N MET A 320 -21.49 -24.87 -7.50
CA MET A 320 -22.15 -24.10 -6.45
C MET A 320 -23.26 -23.23 -7.09
N THR A 321 -24.11 -22.60 -6.27
CA THR A 321 -25.10 -21.65 -6.80
C THR A 321 -24.40 -20.38 -7.31
N PRO A 322 -24.96 -19.64 -8.28
CA PRO A 322 -24.39 -18.37 -8.73
C PRO A 322 -24.17 -17.37 -7.58
N LEU A 323 -25.03 -17.40 -6.55
CA LEU A 323 -24.87 -16.58 -5.35
C LEU A 323 -23.60 -16.94 -4.57
N GLN A 324 -23.35 -18.23 -4.38
CA GLN A 324 -22.18 -18.73 -3.64
C GLN A 324 -20.87 -18.40 -4.39
N ASP A 325 -20.82 -18.69 -5.70
CA ASP A 325 -19.67 -18.37 -6.55
C ASP A 325 -19.36 -16.86 -6.52
N THR A 326 -20.40 -16.03 -6.69
CA THR A 326 -20.27 -14.57 -6.68
C THR A 326 -19.82 -14.04 -5.31
N ALA A 327 -20.33 -14.61 -4.21
CA ALA A 327 -19.95 -14.21 -2.87
C ALA A 327 -18.47 -14.53 -2.57
N PHE A 328 -17.98 -15.71 -2.94
CA PHE A 328 -16.56 -16.05 -2.78
C PHE A 328 -15.63 -15.20 -3.66
N ALA A 329 -16.00 -14.97 -4.92
CA ALA A 329 -15.25 -14.07 -5.81
C ALA A 329 -15.20 -12.64 -5.25
N LEU A 330 -16.32 -12.13 -4.74
CA LEU A 330 -16.41 -10.80 -4.13
C LEU A 330 -15.51 -10.69 -2.89
N MET A 331 -15.50 -11.69 -2.01
CA MET A 331 -14.63 -11.72 -0.84
C MET A 331 -13.15 -11.73 -1.25
N PHE A 332 -12.75 -12.55 -2.23
CA PHE A 332 -11.38 -12.62 -2.73
C PHE A 332 -10.90 -11.26 -3.26
N LEU A 333 -11.68 -10.62 -4.14
CA LEU A 333 -11.31 -9.34 -4.75
C LEU A 333 -11.25 -8.23 -3.70
N SER A 334 -12.24 -8.18 -2.80
CA SER A 334 -12.34 -7.13 -1.77
C SER A 334 -11.17 -7.17 -0.79
N HIS A 335 -10.78 -8.36 -0.36
CA HIS A 335 -9.71 -8.53 0.60
C HIS A 335 -8.31 -8.51 -0.01
N GLY A 336 -8.13 -9.10 -1.19
CA GLY A 336 -6.84 -9.14 -1.86
C GLY A 336 -6.36 -7.76 -2.29
N ARG A 337 -7.27 -6.86 -2.69
CA ARG A 337 -6.94 -5.49 -3.11
C ARG A 337 -6.66 -4.51 -1.96
N ALA A 338 -6.94 -4.91 -0.71
CA ALA A 338 -6.92 -3.99 0.41
C ALA A 338 -5.55 -3.29 0.54
N PRO A 339 -5.52 -1.99 0.87
CA PRO A 339 -4.27 -1.26 1.03
C PRO A 339 -3.32 -1.91 2.03
N LEU A 340 -2.02 -1.77 1.78
CA LEU A 340 -1.00 -2.29 2.68
C LEU A 340 -0.67 -1.26 3.75
N LEU A 341 -0.72 -1.70 5.02
CA LEU A 341 -0.16 -0.96 6.13
C LEU A 341 1.36 -0.87 5.94
N TYR A 342 2.08 -1.97 6.20
CA TYR A 342 3.53 -2.08 6.06
C TYR A 342 3.91 -3.27 5.15
N SER A 343 5.06 -3.14 4.48
CA SER A 343 5.81 -4.28 3.93
C SER A 343 6.94 -4.63 4.90
N LYS A 344 7.01 -5.87 5.40
CA LYS A 344 8.12 -6.40 6.20
C LYS A 344 9.21 -6.94 5.29
N LEU A 345 10.45 -6.50 5.50
CA LEU A 345 11.57 -6.96 4.69
C LEU A 345 12.07 -8.33 5.15
N GLU A 346 12.02 -9.32 4.26
CA GLU A 346 12.69 -10.61 4.41
C GLU A 346 14.18 -10.45 4.10
N HIS A 347 15.01 -10.52 5.15
CA HIS A 347 16.45 -10.40 5.04
C HIS A 347 17.16 -11.32 6.05
N PRO A 348 18.06 -12.20 5.61
CA PRO A 348 18.81 -13.03 6.54
C PRO A 348 19.70 -12.16 7.45
N PRO A 349 20.00 -12.62 8.66
CA PRO A 349 19.79 -14.00 9.11
C PRO A 349 18.57 -14.16 10.04
N ASP A 350 17.87 -13.09 10.43
CA ASP A 350 16.88 -13.13 11.53
C ASP A 350 15.73 -12.11 11.43
N TRP A 351 15.34 -11.69 10.22
CA TRP A 351 14.23 -10.75 9.99
C TRP A 351 12.88 -11.09 10.63
N ASN A 352 12.65 -12.37 10.95
CA ASN A 352 11.37 -12.85 11.44
C ASN A 352 11.41 -13.28 12.91
N HIS A 353 12.17 -12.57 13.74
CA HIS A 353 12.24 -12.84 15.19
C HIS A 353 10.84 -12.87 15.84
N TYR A 354 9.99 -11.90 15.50
CA TYR A 354 8.57 -11.89 15.81
C TYR A 354 7.77 -12.23 14.55
N HIS A 355 7.13 -13.40 14.52
CA HIS A 355 6.41 -13.85 13.32
C HIS A 355 5.13 -13.06 13.04
N ARG A 356 4.54 -12.44 14.08
CA ARG A 356 3.20 -11.85 14.05
C ARG A 356 3.20 -10.37 14.44
N ASP A 357 4.36 -9.72 14.44
CA ASP A 357 4.50 -8.29 14.75
C ASP A 357 3.63 -7.41 13.83
N VAL A 358 3.94 -7.34 12.53
CA VAL A 358 3.21 -6.50 11.59
C VAL A 358 1.75 -6.96 11.46
N SER A 359 1.49 -8.26 11.50
CA SER A 359 0.11 -8.78 11.50
C SER A 359 -0.71 -8.27 12.69
N GLY A 360 -0.12 -8.24 13.88
CA GLY A 360 -0.78 -7.74 15.08
C GLY A 360 -1.00 -6.22 15.03
N LEU A 361 -0.03 -5.47 14.51
CA LEU A 361 -0.18 -4.04 14.27
C LEU A 361 -1.29 -3.75 13.24
N THR A 362 -1.33 -4.50 12.14
CA THR A 362 -2.40 -4.40 11.13
C THR A 362 -3.75 -4.61 11.76
N ARG A 363 -3.92 -5.66 12.57
CA ARG A 363 -5.19 -5.94 13.26
C ARG A 363 -5.64 -4.79 14.17
N TYR A 364 -4.72 -4.16 14.91
CA TYR A 364 -5.03 -2.97 15.70
C TYR A 364 -5.47 -1.78 14.84
N CYS A 365 -4.75 -1.54 13.73
CA CYS A 365 -5.06 -0.44 12.82
C CYS A 365 -6.38 -0.66 12.08
N GLU A 366 -6.72 -1.89 11.70
CA GLU A 366 -8.01 -2.19 11.05
C GLU A 366 -9.20 -1.80 11.94
N GLN A 367 -9.10 -2.09 13.24
CA GLN A 367 -10.10 -1.70 14.23
C GLN A 367 -10.11 -0.18 14.47
N SER A 368 -8.93 0.41 14.62
CA SER A 368 -8.78 1.83 14.98
C SER A 368 -9.12 2.79 13.83
N PHE A 369 -8.91 2.36 12.59
CA PHE A 369 -9.21 3.14 11.38
C PHE A 369 -10.54 2.74 10.73
N GLU A 370 -11.24 1.75 11.31
CA GLU A 370 -12.47 1.15 10.78
C GLU A 370 -12.35 0.79 9.29
N ARG A 371 -11.20 0.24 8.91
CA ARG A 371 -10.85 0.00 7.50
C ARG A 371 -10.06 -1.28 7.35
N LEU A 372 -10.41 -2.05 6.34
CA LEU A 372 -9.65 -3.23 5.93
C LEU A 372 -8.24 -2.85 5.47
N LEU A 373 -7.23 -3.54 6.01
CA LEU A 373 -5.83 -3.35 5.69
C LEU A 373 -5.11 -4.70 5.56
N ASN A 374 -4.06 -4.70 4.76
CA ASN A 374 -3.16 -5.82 4.62
C ASN A 374 -1.77 -5.48 5.13
N TRP A 375 -0.93 -6.49 5.19
CA TRP A 375 0.51 -6.37 5.30
C TRP A 375 1.13 -7.41 4.38
N GLN A 376 2.40 -7.23 4.05
CA GLN A 376 3.09 -8.23 3.25
C GLN A 376 4.56 -8.38 3.61
N ILE A 377 5.16 -9.46 3.14
CA ILE A 377 6.59 -9.73 3.17
C ILE A 377 7.13 -9.46 1.76
N VAL A 378 8.24 -8.73 1.69
CA VAL A 378 8.96 -8.43 0.45
C VAL A 378 10.43 -8.75 0.63
N ASP A 379 11.14 -9.02 -0.45
CA ASP A 379 12.59 -9.20 -0.47
C ASP A 379 13.26 -8.15 -1.38
N LEU A 380 14.59 -8.07 -1.32
CA LEU A 380 15.35 -7.13 -2.16
C LEU A 380 15.70 -7.68 -3.53
N ASP A 381 15.48 -8.97 -3.78
CA ASP A 381 15.85 -9.64 -5.03
C ASP A 381 14.74 -9.52 -6.09
N GLY A 382 13.50 -9.25 -5.69
CA GLY A 382 12.36 -8.96 -6.57
C GLY A 382 12.42 -7.57 -7.24
N PRO A 383 11.33 -7.12 -7.91
CA PRO A 383 11.24 -5.75 -8.44
C PRO A 383 11.14 -4.69 -7.33
N ILE A 384 11.45 -3.44 -7.65
CA ILE A 384 11.28 -2.32 -6.69
C ILE A 384 9.80 -1.98 -6.46
N ASP A 385 8.95 -2.25 -7.45
CA ASP A 385 7.51 -2.01 -7.38
C ASP A 385 6.87 -2.70 -6.17
N ASP A 386 7.36 -3.89 -5.79
CA ASP A 386 6.89 -4.62 -4.61
C ASP A 386 7.09 -3.84 -3.31
N LEU A 387 8.23 -3.16 -3.20
CA LEU A 387 8.52 -2.31 -2.04
C LEU A 387 7.58 -1.09 -2.07
N MET A 388 7.34 -0.53 -3.26
CA MET A 388 6.51 0.67 -3.48
C MET A 388 5.00 0.45 -3.27
N GLU A 389 4.51 -0.79 -3.22
CA GLU A 389 3.10 -1.10 -2.93
C GLU A 389 2.69 -0.68 -1.50
N ALA A 390 3.64 -0.55 -0.56
CA ALA A 390 3.40 -0.06 0.79
C ALA A 390 4.15 1.25 1.09
N PRO A 391 3.54 2.19 1.83
CA PRO A 391 4.18 3.46 2.19
C PRO A 391 5.33 3.29 3.19
N VAL A 392 5.37 2.17 3.92
CA VAL A 392 6.38 1.88 4.94
C VAL A 392 7.02 0.52 4.71
N LEU A 393 8.35 0.50 4.65
CA LEU A 393 9.18 -0.72 4.63
C LEU A 393 9.73 -0.95 6.04
N TYR A 394 9.20 -1.97 6.70
CA TYR A 394 9.51 -2.36 8.06
C TYR A 394 10.70 -3.33 8.12
N LEU A 395 11.70 -3.01 8.96
CA LEU A 395 12.89 -3.82 9.22
C LEU A 395 12.96 -4.14 10.72
N SER A 396 13.34 -5.37 11.05
CA SER A 396 13.55 -5.80 12.43
C SER A 396 14.49 -7.00 12.45
N GLY A 397 15.51 -6.98 13.31
CA GLY A 397 16.52 -8.04 13.42
C GLY A 397 17.27 -7.95 14.74
N LYS A 398 17.96 -9.02 15.13
CA LYS A 398 18.81 -9.00 16.34
C LYS A 398 20.30 -8.91 15.99
N ARG A 399 20.70 -9.59 14.92
CA ARG A 399 22.07 -9.64 14.43
C ARG A 399 22.32 -8.53 13.43
N ALA A 400 23.60 -8.16 13.26
CA ALA A 400 24.02 -7.21 12.25
C ALA A 400 23.59 -7.68 10.84
N TRP A 401 22.98 -6.79 10.08
CA TRP A 401 22.60 -7.03 8.70
C TRP A 401 23.64 -6.50 7.73
N THR A 402 23.78 -7.18 6.60
CA THR A 402 24.71 -6.82 5.55
C THR A 402 24.00 -6.80 4.21
N PHE A 403 24.21 -5.73 3.45
CA PHE A 403 23.59 -5.55 2.15
C PHE A 403 24.66 -5.58 1.05
N SER A 404 24.30 -6.03 -0.15
CA SER A 404 25.10 -5.76 -1.35
C SER A 404 24.97 -4.29 -1.79
N ASP A 405 25.79 -3.86 -2.76
CA ASP A 405 25.64 -2.53 -3.36
C ASP A 405 24.29 -2.34 -4.07
N GLU A 406 23.83 -3.38 -4.76
CA GLU A 406 22.53 -3.39 -5.44
C GLU A 406 21.37 -3.26 -4.45
N GLN A 407 21.42 -4.03 -3.35
CA GLN A 407 20.43 -3.96 -2.28
C GLN A 407 20.41 -2.59 -1.61
N ARG A 408 21.58 -2.01 -1.33
CA ARG A 408 21.69 -0.62 -0.83
C ARG A 408 21.07 0.37 -1.80
N PHE A 409 21.38 0.26 -3.09
CA PHE A 409 20.82 1.12 -4.12
C PHE A 409 19.28 1.00 -4.15
N LYS A 410 18.74 -0.21 -4.11
CA LYS A 410 17.28 -0.45 -4.10
C LYS A 410 16.60 0.15 -2.87
N LEU A 411 17.20 0.05 -1.68
CA LEU A 411 16.70 0.68 -0.46
C LEU A 411 16.72 2.22 -0.54
N ALA A 412 17.82 2.80 -1.05
CA ALA A 412 17.88 4.23 -1.30
C ALA A 412 16.82 4.68 -2.30
N GLN A 413 16.62 3.93 -3.39
CA GLN A 413 15.59 4.21 -4.38
C GLN A 413 14.17 4.14 -3.76
N TYR A 414 13.87 3.12 -2.97
CA TYR A 414 12.58 3.04 -2.27
C TYR A 414 12.30 4.31 -1.45
N ALA A 415 13.27 4.73 -0.64
CA ALA A 415 13.14 5.93 0.18
C ALA A 415 13.01 7.20 -0.67
N LEU A 416 13.83 7.36 -1.72
CA LEU A 416 13.82 8.52 -2.61
C LEU A 416 12.57 8.59 -3.50
N ARG A 417 11.87 7.48 -3.72
CA ARG A 417 10.59 7.38 -4.44
C ARG A 417 9.36 7.62 -3.54
N GLY A 418 9.60 8.02 -2.29
CA GLY A 418 8.54 8.41 -1.36
C GLY A 418 8.19 7.37 -0.30
N GLY A 419 8.89 6.23 -0.27
CA GLY A 419 8.78 5.26 0.81
C GLY A 419 9.43 5.74 2.11
N LEU A 420 8.96 5.22 3.24
CA LEU A 420 9.56 5.40 4.56
C LEU A 420 10.17 4.08 5.03
N ILE A 421 11.48 4.04 5.27
CA ILE A 421 12.13 2.89 5.90
C ILE A 421 11.93 3.02 7.42
N PHE A 422 11.40 1.98 8.06
CA PHE A 422 11.17 1.97 9.51
C PHE A 422 11.83 0.74 10.14
N ALA A 423 12.94 0.96 10.84
CA ALA A 423 13.67 -0.07 11.56
C ALA A 423 13.28 -0.07 13.05
N VAL A 424 12.88 -1.22 13.57
CA VAL A 424 12.56 -1.43 14.99
C VAL A 424 13.55 -2.42 15.58
N VAL A 425 14.17 -2.05 16.69
CA VAL A 425 15.17 -2.88 17.38
C VAL A 425 14.49 -3.73 18.45
N PRO A 426 14.39 -5.05 18.29
CA PRO A 426 13.90 -5.95 19.33
C PRO A 426 14.88 -6.04 20.50
N ALA A 427 14.43 -6.58 21.64
CA ALA A 427 15.28 -6.73 22.81
C ALA A 427 16.55 -7.58 22.52
N GLY A 428 17.72 -7.02 22.83
CA GLY A 428 19.02 -7.63 22.53
C GLY A 428 19.41 -7.57 21.04
N GLY A 429 19.02 -6.49 20.35
CA GLY A 429 19.27 -6.25 18.93
C GLY A 429 20.30 -5.15 18.66
N GLU A 430 21.26 -4.94 19.57
CA GLU A 430 22.26 -3.87 19.49
C GLU A 430 23.11 -3.96 18.21
N ASP A 431 23.52 -5.17 17.81
CA ASP A 431 24.26 -5.40 16.55
C ASP A 431 23.44 -5.01 15.31
N PHE A 432 22.13 -5.28 15.33
CA PHE A 432 21.21 -4.85 14.29
C PHE A 432 21.11 -3.33 14.25
N GLU A 433 20.92 -2.68 15.40
CA GLU A 433 20.87 -1.22 15.52
C GLU A 433 22.11 -0.56 14.90
N ASP A 434 23.30 -1.01 15.27
CA ASP A 434 24.57 -0.52 14.74
C ASP A 434 24.68 -0.69 13.22
N SER A 435 24.21 -1.84 12.71
CA SER A 435 24.19 -2.09 11.27
C SER A 435 23.22 -1.16 10.51
N ILE A 436 22.07 -0.81 11.09
CA ILE A 436 21.11 0.14 10.52
C ILE A 436 21.65 1.58 10.58
N ARG A 437 22.32 1.96 11.67
CA ARG A 437 23.03 3.26 11.75
C ARG A 437 24.08 3.37 10.65
N ALA A 438 24.86 2.32 10.43
CA ALA A 438 25.86 2.26 9.36
C ALA A 438 25.21 2.26 7.97
N LEU A 439 24.06 1.60 7.80
CA LEU A 439 23.27 1.65 6.56
C LEU A 439 22.79 3.07 6.28
N ALA A 440 22.20 3.76 7.25
CA ALA A 440 21.69 5.12 7.08
C ALA A 440 22.77 6.08 6.56
N MET A 441 23.99 6.01 7.12
CA MET A 441 25.14 6.82 6.66
C MET A 441 25.55 6.49 5.21
N ARG A 442 25.41 5.24 4.78
CA ARG A 442 25.76 4.81 3.42
C ARG A 442 24.68 5.17 2.40
N LEU A 443 23.41 5.05 2.77
CA LEU A 443 22.29 5.41 1.89
C LEU A 443 22.18 6.92 1.69
N PHE A 444 22.47 7.70 2.74
CA PHE A 444 22.25 9.15 2.75
C PHE A 444 23.46 9.91 3.33
N PRO A 445 24.62 9.92 2.66
CA PRO A 445 25.86 10.52 3.18
C PRO A 445 25.74 12.02 3.50
N GLU A 446 24.85 12.74 2.80
CA GLU A 446 24.60 14.17 3.00
C GLU A 446 23.49 14.46 4.04
N MET A 447 22.89 13.43 4.64
CA MET A 447 21.78 13.55 5.59
C MET A 447 22.08 12.73 6.84
N PRO A 448 22.67 13.34 7.88
CA PRO A 448 23.05 12.59 9.08
C PRO A 448 21.82 12.06 9.81
N LEU A 449 21.97 10.87 10.40
CA LEU A 449 21.00 10.30 11.32
C LEU A 449 20.98 11.13 12.62
N ARG A 450 19.83 11.70 12.99
CA ARG A 450 19.68 12.59 14.15
C ARG A 450 18.54 12.15 15.07
N PRO A 451 18.56 12.51 16.36
CA PRO A 451 17.41 12.31 17.23
C PRO A 451 16.15 12.99 16.67
N VAL A 452 15.00 12.30 16.76
CA VAL A 452 13.71 12.89 16.40
C VAL A 452 13.34 13.95 17.46
N PRO A 453 13.04 15.20 17.08
CA PRO A 453 12.63 16.25 18.01
C PRO A 453 11.37 15.89 18.81
N LYS A 454 11.24 16.40 20.04
CA LYS A 454 10.10 16.08 20.92
C LYS A 454 8.76 16.65 20.42
N ASP A 455 8.83 17.75 19.67
CA ASP A 455 7.71 18.43 19.01
C ASP A 455 7.40 17.84 17.63
N HIS A 456 8.11 16.81 17.18
CA HIS A 456 7.86 16.19 15.89
C HIS A 456 6.42 15.64 15.79
N PRO A 457 5.74 15.73 14.62
CA PRO A 457 4.35 15.30 14.46
C PRO A 457 4.02 13.86 14.86
N LEU A 458 5.03 12.97 14.83
CA LEU A 458 4.93 11.59 15.31
C LEU A 458 4.62 11.50 16.81
N TYR A 459 4.95 12.53 17.59
CA TYR A 459 4.78 12.59 19.04
C TYR A 459 3.76 13.61 19.51
N SER A 460 3.64 14.74 18.80
CA SER A 460 2.89 15.92 19.29
C SER A 460 1.37 15.72 19.32
N GLY A 461 0.85 14.70 18.64
CA GLY A 461 -0.59 14.48 18.43
C GLY A 461 -1.12 15.08 17.12
N GLU A 462 -0.27 15.80 16.36
CA GLU A 462 -0.66 16.35 15.05
C GLU A 462 -1.03 15.26 14.03
N VAL A 463 -0.36 14.11 14.09
CA VAL A 463 -0.72 12.95 13.28
C VAL A 463 -2.01 12.35 13.82
N GLN A 464 -2.00 11.72 14.99
CA GLN A 464 -3.21 11.16 15.59
C GLN A 464 -3.08 11.00 17.10
N TYR A 465 -2.08 10.23 17.53
CA TYR A 465 -1.83 9.95 18.94
C TYR A 465 -0.71 10.83 19.49
N ARG A 466 -0.83 11.24 20.75
CA ARG A 466 0.14 12.10 21.44
C ARG A 466 0.95 11.29 22.44
N PHE A 467 2.25 11.58 22.54
CA PHE A 467 3.19 10.94 23.46
C PHE A 467 3.88 12.02 24.30
N ASP A 468 3.51 12.15 25.57
CA ASP A 468 4.08 13.19 26.44
C ASP A 468 5.54 12.91 26.84
N ASN A 469 5.90 11.62 26.93
CA ASN A 469 7.27 11.17 27.20
C ASN A 469 7.74 10.25 26.06
N PRO A 470 8.01 10.80 24.87
CA PRO A 470 8.39 9.99 23.73
C PRO A 470 9.78 9.40 23.95
N SER A 471 9.88 8.14 23.58
CA SER A 471 11.12 7.39 23.48
C SER A 471 12.13 8.05 22.54
N LEU A 472 13.42 7.92 22.85
CA LEU A 472 14.46 8.39 21.94
C LEU A 472 14.40 7.58 20.64
N MET A 473 14.22 8.27 19.53
CA MET A 473 14.30 7.70 18.19
C MET A 473 15.25 8.50 17.34
N PHE A 474 15.66 7.92 16.22
CA PHE A 474 16.54 8.56 15.26
C PHE A 474 15.91 8.57 13.88
N HIS A 475 16.16 9.62 13.11
CA HIS A 475 15.68 9.70 11.74
C HIS A 475 16.70 10.31 10.78
N VAL A 476 16.56 9.95 9.50
CA VAL A 476 17.16 10.65 8.37
C VAL A 476 16.03 11.44 7.70
N THR A 477 16.22 12.74 7.54
CA THR A 477 15.23 13.64 6.92
C THR A 477 15.86 14.46 5.81
N ASN A 478 15.12 14.68 4.73
CA ASN A 478 15.51 15.62 3.69
C ASN A 478 15.12 17.08 4.00
N GLY A 479 14.46 17.33 5.14
CA GLY A 479 13.93 18.62 5.55
C GLY A 479 12.43 18.78 5.33
N VAL A 480 11.83 17.92 4.50
CA VAL A 480 10.38 17.87 4.24
C VAL A 480 9.75 16.64 4.88
N ARG A 481 10.38 15.47 4.72
CA ARG A 481 9.89 14.21 5.29
C ARG A 481 11.02 13.36 5.83
N THR A 482 10.63 12.42 6.67
CA THR A 482 11.51 11.34 7.11
C THR A 482 11.69 10.30 6.00
N LEU A 483 12.94 9.93 5.71
CA LEU A 483 13.32 8.89 4.73
C LEU A 483 13.57 7.55 5.43
N LEU A 484 14.17 7.60 6.62
CA LEU A 484 14.45 6.46 7.48
C LEU A 484 14.16 6.82 8.93
N LEU A 485 13.46 5.94 9.64
CA LEU A 485 13.17 6.04 11.07
C LEU A 485 13.74 4.81 11.78
N LEU A 486 14.52 5.03 12.84
CA LEU A 486 15.09 3.99 13.69
C LEU A 486 14.51 4.13 15.10
N CYS A 487 13.79 3.11 15.53
CA CYS A 487 13.24 2.97 16.87
C CYS A 487 14.09 1.95 17.64
N PRO A 488 14.94 2.39 18.58
CA PRO A 488 15.79 1.53 19.40
C PRO A 488 15.02 0.86 20.55
N GLN A 489 13.73 0.59 20.36
CA GLN A 489 12.86 0.01 21.37
C GLN A 489 12.05 -1.14 20.81
N ASP A 490 11.83 -2.13 21.68
CA ASP A 490 11.08 -3.32 21.34
C ASP A 490 9.56 -3.08 21.44
N VAL A 491 9.07 -2.27 20.49
CA VAL A 491 7.63 -2.08 20.25
C VAL A 491 7.03 -3.29 19.52
N ALA A 492 7.84 -4.01 18.75
CA ALA A 492 7.42 -5.18 17.98
C ALA A 492 6.95 -6.35 18.87
N PHE A 493 7.52 -6.51 20.07
CA PHE A 493 7.02 -7.45 21.07
C PHE A 493 5.55 -7.20 21.41
N ALA A 494 5.14 -5.94 21.61
CA ALA A 494 3.76 -5.61 21.91
C ALA A 494 2.84 -5.98 20.75
N TRP A 495 3.25 -5.67 19.52
CA TRP A 495 2.50 -5.99 18.31
C TRP A 495 2.30 -7.50 18.13
N ASN A 496 3.36 -8.29 18.32
CA ASN A 496 3.31 -9.75 18.19
C ASN A 496 2.42 -10.41 19.25
N THR A 497 2.46 -9.88 20.48
CA THR A 497 1.79 -10.48 21.65
C THR A 497 0.37 -9.99 21.87
N LEU A 498 -0.10 -9.00 21.08
CA LEU A 498 -1.40 -8.34 21.24
C LEU A 498 -1.67 -7.89 22.69
N ARG A 499 -0.65 -7.35 23.38
CA ARG A 499 -0.72 -6.91 24.80
C ARG A 499 -1.50 -5.60 25.00
N LEU A 500 -2.80 -5.64 24.69
CA LEU A 500 -3.73 -4.53 24.87
C LEU A 500 -4.56 -4.71 26.16
N PRO A 501 -4.90 -3.62 26.89
CA PRO A 501 -4.48 -2.23 26.64
C PRO A 501 -3.08 -1.90 27.22
N ALA A 502 -2.43 -2.83 27.92
CA ALA A 502 -1.23 -2.57 28.71
C ALA A 502 -0.06 -1.91 27.95
N ARG A 503 0.11 -2.20 26.66
CA ARG A 503 1.13 -1.62 25.77
C ARG A 503 0.51 -0.95 24.54
N GLU A 504 -0.67 -0.35 24.69
CA GLU A 504 -1.38 0.28 23.56
C GLU A 504 -0.59 1.42 22.91
N ALA A 505 0.21 2.16 23.68
CA ALA A 505 1.08 3.22 23.16
C ALA A 505 2.02 2.73 22.02
N ASP A 506 2.49 1.48 22.09
CA ASP A 506 3.36 0.91 21.05
C ASP A 506 2.61 0.70 19.74
N PHE A 507 1.34 0.29 19.82
CA PHE A 507 0.47 0.16 18.65
C PHE A 507 0.10 1.52 18.06
N GLN A 508 -0.26 2.47 18.92
CA GLN A 508 -0.53 3.86 18.54
C GLN A 508 0.68 4.50 17.85
N PHE A 509 1.89 4.15 18.27
CA PHE A 509 3.10 4.64 17.64
C PHE A 509 3.27 4.09 16.21
N GLY A 510 3.10 2.78 16.00
CA GLY A 510 3.08 2.20 14.66
C GLY A 510 1.97 2.80 13.77
N ALA A 511 0.79 3.04 14.34
CA ALA A 511 -0.31 3.72 13.65
C ALA A 511 0.07 5.16 13.24
N ASN A 512 0.72 5.94 14.11
CA ASN A 512 1.23 7.27 13.79
C ASN A 512 2.27 7.24 12.66
N VAL A 513 3.19 6.28 12.64
CA VAL A 513 4.18 6.13 11.56
C VAL A 513 3.48 5.93 10.20
N TYR A 514 2.46 5.08 10.16
CA TYR A 514 1.68 4.86 8.93
C TYR A 514 0.92 6.12 8.48
N LEU A 515 0.21 6.76 9.42
CA LEU A 515 -0.58 7.96 9.14
C LEU A 515 0.30 9.16 8.75
N TYR A 516 1.51 9.24 9.30
CA TYR A 516 2.53 10.21 8.88
C TYR A 516 3.00 9.93 7.45
N ALA A 517 3.31 8.68 7.10
CA ALA A 517 3.73 8.31 5.75
C ALA A 517 2.63 8.50 4.68
N THR A 518 1.36 8.60 5.09
CA THR A 518 0.20 8.70 4.18
C THR A 518 -0.53 10.06 4.26
N ASP A 519 -0.03 11.01 5.05
CA ASP A 519 -0.72 12.28 5.37
C ASP A 519 -2.17 12.10 5.84
N LYS A 520 -2.47 10.99 6.53
CA LYS A 520 -3.84 10.62 6.96
C LYS A 520 -4.85 10.55 5.82
N THR A 521 -4.40 10.45 4.58
CA THR A 521 -5.28 10.34 3.41
C THR A 521 -5.68 8.89 3.17
N THR A 522 -6.63 8.68 2.26
CA THR A 522 -7.00 7.33 1.84
C THR A 522 -5.77 6.60 1.29
N PRO A 523 -5.40 5.45 1.89
CA PRO A 523 -4.32 4.64 1.39
C PRO A 523 -4.63 4.15 -0.02
N ARG A 524 -3.60 4.16 -0.88
CA ARG A 524 -3.68 3.63 -2.23
C ARG A 524 -3.95 2.14 -2.22
N SER A 525 -4.65 1.66 -3.25
CA SER A 525 -4.73 0.21 -3.49
C SER A 525 -3.32 -0.34 -3.71
N ARG A 526 -3.07 -1.60 -3.31
CA ARG A 526 -1.79 -2.27 -3.63
C ARG A 526 -1.52 -2.39 -5.13
N LEU A 527 -2.54 -2.18 -5.96
CA LEU A 527 -2.44 -2.19 -7.42
C LEU A 527 -2.04 -0.82 -8.01
N GLU A 528 -1.97 0.24 -7.19
CA GLU A 528 -1.61 1.58 -7.63
C GLU A 528 -0.14 1.89 -7.34
N THR A 529 0.54 2.48 -8.31
CA THR A 529 1.93 2.94 -8.19
C THR A 529 2.01 4.45 -8.42
N PRO A 530 2.89 5.19 -7.71
CA PRO A 530 3.15 6.59 -8.04
C PRO A 530 3.86 6.74 -9.40
N GLU A 531 4.41 5.66 -9.95
CA GLU A 531 5.21 5.69 -11.16
C GLU A 531 4.38 6.01 -12.41
N ILE A 532 4.98 6.82 -13.28
CA ILE A 532 4.44 7.10 -14.62
C ILE A 532 5.30 6.31 -15.59
N PRO A 533 4.78 5.27 -16.27
CA PRO A 533 5.57 4.53 -17.24
C PRO A 533 5.90 5.43 -18.43
N LEU A 534 7.13 5.33 -18.93
CA LEU A 534 7.55 6.06 -20.12
C LEU A 534 6.86 5.46 -21.35
N ALA A 535 6.10 6.26 -22.09
CA ALA A 535 5.48 5.83 -23.34
C ALA A 535 6.49 5.93 -24.50
N PRO A 536 6.46 4.98 -25.46
CA PRO A 536 7.33 5.00 -26.64
C PRO A 536 6.81 5.99 -27.69
N VAL A 537 6.87 7.28 -27.39
CA VAL A 537 6.45 8.36 -28.29
C VAL A 537 7.65 9.14 -28.83
N GLU A 538 7.56 9.60 -30.07
CA GLU A 538 8.57 10.47 -30.65
C GLU A 538 8.44 11.89 -30.06
N THR A 539 9.55 12.44 -29.57
CA THR A 539 9.58 13.76 -28.95
C THR A 539 9.74 14.86 -30.00
N GLU A 540 8.88 15.88 -29.96
CA GLU A 540 8.88 17.01 -30.89
C GLU A 540 9.82 18.15 -30.45
N ARG A 541 10.15 18.20 -29.16
CA ARG A 541 11.00 19.25 -28.59
C ARG A 541 11.83 18.75 -27.42
N THR A 542 12.88 19.51 -27.10
CA THR A 542 13.72 19.30 -25.91
C THR A 542 13.66 20.53 -25.01
N VAL A 543 13.45 20.31 -23.72
CA VAL A 543 13.50 21.32 -22.66
C VAL A 543 14.71 21.00 -21.77
N ARG A 544 15.59 21.99 -21.57
CA ARG A 544 16.80 21.88 -20.73
C ARG A 544 16.65 22.77 -19.51
N VAL A 545 16.81 22.19 -18.31
CA VAL A 545 16.66 22.88 -17.04
C VAL A 545 17.92 22.72 -16.20
N ALA A 546 18.47 23.84 -15.72
CA ALA A 546 19.48 23.86 -14.67
C ALA A 546 18.79 23.88 -13.30
N ARG A 547 18.97 22.85 -12.46
CA ARG A 547 18.54 22.87 -11.06
C ARG A 547 19.62 23.55 -10.23
N VAL A 548 19.23 24.67 -9.63
CA VAL A 548 20.14 25.60 -8.97
C VAL A 548 20.49 25.09 -7.58
N ALA A 549 21.79 24.96 -7.31
CA ALA A 549 22.30 24.74 -5.97
C ALA A 549 22.60 26.06 -5.27
N TYR A 550 22.33 26.10 -3.97
CA TYR A 550 22.67 27.22 -3.09
C TYR A 550 23.09 26.64 -1.73
N SER A 551 23.50 27.51 -0.79
CA SER A 551 24.01 27.12 0.53
C SER A 551 23.00 26.39 1.44
N GLY A 552 21.72 26.34 1.06
CA GLY A 552 20.69 25.59 1.78
C GLY A 552 20.29 24.29 1.09
N ARG A 553 19.17 23.70 1.51
CA ARG A 553 18.68 22.44 0.96
C ARG A 553 17.94 22.67 -0.36
N TRP A 554 18.64 22.41 -1.47
CA TRP A 554 18.13 22.59 -2.83
C TRP A 554 17.68 21.28 -3.51
N ASP A 555 18.27 20.13 -3.15
CA ASP A 555 17.92 18.83 -3.74
C ASP A 555 16.76 18.16 -2.99
N ILE A 556 15.58 18.75 -3.13
CA ILE A 556 14.32 18.24 -2.55
C ILE A 556 13.63 17.29 -3.51
N GLU A 557 13.25 16.10 -3.03
CA GLU A 557 12.46 15.07 -3.72
C GLU A 557 12.84 14.87 -5.20
N SER A 558 14.13 14.68 -5.47
CA SER A 558 14.70 14.69 -6.82
C SER A 558 14.11 13.65 -7.77
N TYR A 559 13.55 12.55 -7.26
CA TYR A 559 12.83 11.57 -8.06
C TYR A 559 11.60 12.15 -8.77
N GLY A 560 10.98 13.20 -8.22
CA GLY A 560 9.82 13.86 -8.85
C GLY A 560 10.12 14.36 -10.27
N TRP A 561 11.38 14.70 -10.56
CA TRP A 561 11.82 15.08 -11.90
C TRP A 561 11.80 13.93 -12.91
N VAL A 562 11.99 12.68 -12.46
CA VAL A 562 11.85 11.49 -13.32
C VAL A 562 10.38 11.33 -13.72
N ARG A 563 9.46 11.48 -12.76
CA ARG A 563 8.01 11.47 -13.03
C ARG A 563 7.61 12.57 -14.00
N LEU A 564 8.07 13.80 -13.77
CA LEU A 564 7.79 14.93 -14.66
C LEU A 564 8.32 14.70 -16.08
N ARG A 565 9.53 14.12 -16.22
CA ARG A 565 10.09 13.75 -17.53
C ARG A 565 9.18 12.76 -18.27
N HIS A 566 8.72 11.71 -17.59
CA HIS A 566 7.85 10.71 -18.19
C HIS A 566 6.48 11.30 -18.54
N TYR A 567 5.93 12.12 -17.65
CA TYR A 567 4.68 12.84 -17.91
C TYR A 567 4.79 13.71 -19.17
N MET A 568 5.74 14.63 -19.23
CA MET A 568 5.92 15.52 -20.39
C MET A 568 6.25 14.78 -21.69
N ASN A 569 6.98 13.66 -21.61
CA ASN A 569 7.18 12.78 -22.75
C ASN A 569 5.83 12.29 -23.27
N ASN A 570 4.98 11.76 -22.37
CA ASN A 570 3.73 11.11 -22.73
C ASN A 570 2.64 12.10 -23.18
N THR A 571 2.56 13.29 -22.57
CA THR A 571 1.45 14.23 -22.75
C THR A 571 1.74 15.34 -23.75
N SER A 572 2.98 15.85 -23.77
CA SER A 572 3.39 17.01 -24.59
C SER A 572 4.56 16.70 -25.52
N ARG A 573 4.88 15.40 -25.73
CA ARG A 573 5.98 14.91 -26.60
C ARG A 573 7.28 15.67 -26.35
N THR A 574 7.56 15.98 -25.09
CA THR A 574 8.67 16.85 -24.70
C THR A 574 9.76 16.06 -23.97
N ARG A 575 10.98 16.08 -24.51
CA ARG A 575 12.15 15.53 -23.85
C ARG A 575 12.66 16.49 -22.78
N LEU A 576 12.56 16.11 -21.51
CA LEU A 576 13.08 16.90 -20.38
C LEU A 576 14.50 16.46 -19.98
N LEU A 577 15.48 17.36 -20.12
CA LEU A 577 16.88 17.17 -19.72
C LEU A 577 17.22 18.09 -18.54
N LEU A 578 17.97 17.55 -17.56
CA LEU A 578 18.27 18.23 -16.31
C LEU A 578 19.78 18.30 -16.10
N THR A 579 20.26 19.45 -15.67
CA THR A 579 21.62 19.64 -15.14
C THR A 579 21.47 20.05 -13.67
N SER A 580 21.86 19.20 -12.73
CA SER A 580 21.72 19.47 -11.30
C SER A 580 22.99 20.04 -10.69
N GLY A 581 22.85 20.82 -9.61
CA GLY A 581 23.99 21.32 -8.85
C GLY A 581 24.63 22.59 -9.43
N VAL A 582 23.90 23.36 -10.23
CA VAL A 582 24.43 24.55 -10.91
C VAL A 582 24.38 25.76 -9.98
N GLY A 583 25.50 26.43 -9.74
CA GLY A 583 25.52 27.68 -8.96
C GLY A 583 24.90 28.86 -9.72
N PHE A 584 24.36 29.86 -9.01
CA PHE A 584 23.81 31.06 -9.64
C PHE A 584 24.84 31.83 -10.49
N ASP A 585 26.09 31.86 -10.05
CA ASP A 585 27.22 32.47 -10.73
C ASP A 585 27.61 31.72 -12.03
N GLN A 586 27.23 30.44 -12.14
CA GLN A 586 27.46 29.57 -13.30
C GLN A 586 26.28 29.56 -14.29
N LEU A 587 25.16 30.23 -13.97
CA LEU A 587 24.00 30.27 -14.86
C LEU A 587 24.32 31.00 -16.18
N SER A 588 23.86 30.37 -17.27
CA SER A 588 24.06 30.82 -18.64
C SER A 588 22.79 30.53 -19.44
N ALA A 589 22.15 31.58 -19.97
CA ALA A 589 20.96 31.44 -20.81
C ALA A 589 21.27 30.77 -22.16
N ALA A 590 22.54 30.70 -22.57
CA ALA A 590 22.97 29.98 -23.76
C ALA A 590 22.98 28.46 -23.53
N ASP A 591 23.42 28.01 -22.35
CA ASP A 591 23.54 26.59 -22.02
C ASP A 591 22.22 25.99 -21.51
N ASN A 592 21.51 26.74 -20.67
CA ASN A 592 20.22 26.35 -20.11
C ASN A 592 19.32 27.59 -20.06
N ARG A 593 18.35 27.72 -20.97
CA ARG A 593 17.40 28.86 -20.96
C ARG A 593 16.51 28.91 -19.72
N ILE A 594 16.44 27.80 -18.99
CA ILE A 594 15.58 27.62 -17.81
C ILE A 594 16.45 27.24 -16.63
N ALA A 595 16.26 27.96 -15.52
CA ALA A 595 16.79 27.58 -14.22
C ALA A 595 15.61 27.26 -13.29
N PHE A 596 15.78 26.30 -12.39
CA PHE A 596 14.79 25.96 -11.37
C PHE A 596 15.43 25.99 -9.99
N ILE A 597 14.80 26.65 -9.03
CA ILE A 597 15.23 26.65 -7.63
C ILE A 597 14.06 26.30 -6.69
N THR A 598 14.35 25.50 -5.67
CA THR A 598 13.40 25.17 -4.60
C THR A 598 14.12 25.12 -3.26
N GLY A 599 13.39 25.25 -2.17
CA GLY A 599 13.96 25.17 -0.83
C GLY A 599 12.92 25.18 0.28
N VAL A 600 13.35 24.74 1.46
CA VAL A 600 12.51 24.64 2.68
C VAL A 600 12.73 25.78 3.68
N SER A 601 13.74 26.63 3.46
CA SER A 601 14.10 27.72 4.37
C SER A 601 14.58 28.94 3.59
N GLY A 602 14.66 30.10 4.26
CA GLY A 602 15.28 31.29 3.72
C GLY A 602 16.75 31.08 3.28
N PHE A 603 17.22 31.92 2.37
CA PHE A 603 18.59 31.86 1.84
C PHE A 603 19.16 33.24 1.49
N GLU A 604 20.48 33.31 1.41
CA GLU A 604 21.24 34.50 1.01
C GLU A 604 22.12 34.18 -0.19
N LEU A 605 22.15 35.11 -1.15
CA LEU A 605 23.07 35.05 -2.28
C LEU A 605 24.31 35.90 -1.98
N SER A 606 25.47 35.35 -2.29
CA SER A 606 26.70 36.13 -2.39
C SER A 606 26.60 37.18 -3.51
N ALA A 607 27.49 38.17 -3.50
CA ALA A 607 27.54 39.18 -4.56
C ALA A 607 27.76 38.57 -5.96
N ALA A 608 28.54 37.50 -6.06
CA ALA A 608 28.78 36.78 -7.31
C ALA A 608 27.54 36.05 -7.81
N GLU A 609 26.81 35.38 -6.90
CA GLU A 609 25.56 34.69 -7.21
C GLU A 609 24.46 35.67 -7.62
N LEU A 610 24.31 36.80 -6.91
CA LEU A 610 23.35 37.84 -7.29
C LEU A 610 23.67 38.45 -8.66
N ALA A 611 24.95 38.69 -8.96
CA ALA A 611 25.38 39.14 -10.28
C ALA A 611 25.10 38.07 -11.36
N GLY A 612 25.29 36.80 -11.04
CA GLY A 612 24.94 35.66 -11.89
C GLY A 612 23.44 35.57 -12.19
N LEU A 613 22.60 35.67 -11.16
CA LEU A 613 21.14 35.73 -11.29
C LEU A 613 20.72 36.90 -12.20
N ARG A 614 21.25 38.10 -11.94
CA ARG A 614 20.95 39.29 -12.75
C ARG A 614 21.32 39.05 -14.21
N ARG A 615 22.54 38.56 -14.48
CA ARG A 615 23.02 38.26 -15.85
C ARG A 615 22.14 37.22 -16.54
N PHE A 616 21.75 36.16 -15.84
CA PHE A 616 20.89 35.11 -16.37
C PHE A 616 19.52 35.67 -16.79
N LEU A 617 18.90 36.47 -15.92
CA LEU A 617 17.58 37.05 -16.19
C LEU A 617 17.64 38.13 -17.28
N THR A 618 18.68 38.97 -17.33
CA THR A 618 18.77 40.02 -18.36
C THR A 618 19.17 39.47 -19.74
N SER A 619 19.82 38.30 -19.80
CA SER A 619 20.17 37.62 -21.05
C SER A 619 19.05 36.74 -21.63
N GLY A 620 17.84 36.81 -21.06
CA GLY A 620 16.65 36.10 -21.57
C GLY A 620 16.36 34.75 -20.89
N GLY A 621 17.17 34.34 -19.92
CA GLY A 621 16.88 33.16 -19.08
C GLY A 621 15.59 33.34 -18.27
N THR A 622 14.85 32.25 -18.03
CA THR A 622 13.67 32.24 -17.14
C THR A 622 13.98 31.42 -15.90
N LEU A 623 13.80 32.03 -14.72
CA LEU A 623 13.90 31.32 -13.44
C LEU A 623 12.52 30.81 -13.02
N LEU A 624 12.42 29.52 -12.75
CA LEU A 624 11.25 28.88 -12.15
C LEU A 624 11.54 28.59 -10.68
N ALA A 625 10.54 28.68 -9.81
CA ALA A 625 10.73 28.32 -8.41
C ALA A 625 9.47 27.85 -7.70
N ASP A 626 9.66 27.16 -6.58
CA ASP A 626 8.62 26.93 -5.59
C ASP A 626 9.21 26.93 -4.17
N GLY A 627 8.39 27.30 -3.19
CA GLY A 627 8.71 27.00 -1.79
C GLY A 627 8.36 25.56 -1.50
N ALA A 628 9.35 24.68 -1.37
CA ALA A 628 9.11 23.28 -1.04
C ALA A 628 8.31 23.17 0.26
N ALA A 629 7.34 22.26 0.29
CA ALA A 629 6.34 22.14 1.36
C ALA A 629 5.54 23.43 1.67
N GLY A 630 5.58 24.44 0.81
CA GLY A 630 4.97 25.75 1.00
C GLY A 630 5.79 26.72 1.88
N SER A 631 7.13 26.60 1.87
CA SER A 631 8.03 27.43 2.68
C SER A 631 7.92 28.93 2.34
N ARG A 632 7.36 29.70 3.28
CA ARG A 632 7.23 31.16 3.15
C ARG A 632 8.58 31.87 3.22
N GLU A 633 9.46 31.43 4.11
CA GLU A 633 10.80 32.01 4.27
C GLU A 633 11.62 31.91 2.98
N PHE A 634 11.51 30.77 2.28
CA PHE A 634 12.16 30.59 0.98
C PHE A 634 11.60 31.55 -0.07
N VAL A 635 10.27 31.69 -0.15
CA VAL A 635 9.60 32.59 -1.10
C VAL A 635 9.97 34.05 -0.83
N GLU A 636 9.98 34.49 0.42
CA GLU A 636 10.38 35.84 0.81
C GLU A 636 11.85 36.12 0.44
N ALA A 637 12.75 35.16 0.67
CA ALA A 637 14.15 35.25 0.28
C ALA A 637 14.32 35.34 -1.24
N LEU A 638 13.62 34.48 -1.99
CA LEU A 638 13.59 34.51 -3.46
C LEU A 638 13.15 35.89 -3.97
N GLU A 639 12.03 36.40 -3.47
CA GLU A 639 11.50 37.68 -3.93
C GLU A 639 12.47 38.83 -3.65
N ARG A 640 13.09 38.86 -2.47
CA ARG A 640 14.09 39.86 -2.10
C ARG A 640 15.29 39.86 -3.07
N HIS A 641 15.83 38.69 -3.40
CA HIS A 641 16.97 38.59 -4.32
C HIS A 641 16.59 38.92 -5.76
N VAL A 642 15.39 38.54 -6.20
CA VAL A 642 14.90 38.89 -7.55
C VAL A 642 14.59 40.39 -7.66
N ARG A 643 14.02 41.03 -6.63
CA ARG A 643 13.89 42.50 -6.56
C ARG A 643 15.24 43.18 -6.69
N ALA A 644 16.25 42.70 -5.96
CA ALA A 644 17.61 43.24 -6.06
C ALA A 644 18.19 43.09 -7.48
N ALA A 645 17.90 41.98 -8.17
CA ALA A 645 18.40 41.70 -9.51
C ALA A 645 17.68 42.49 -10.62
N LEU A 646 16.35 42.64 -10.55
CA LEU A 646 15.51 43.18 -11.63
C LEU A 646 14.88 44.55 -11.35
N GLN A 647 14.77 44.98 -10.09
CA GLN A 647 14.05 46.19 -9.67
C GLN A 647 12.57 46.19 -10.12
N VAL A 648 11.94 45.00 -10.05
CA VAL A 648 10.54 44.76 -10.41
C VAL A 648 9.84 44.10 -9.21
N GLU A 649 8.56 44.39 -9.00
CA GLU A 649 7.74 43.72 -7.97
C GLU A 649 6.99 42.51 -8.55
N PRO A 650 6.79 41.44 -7.76
CA PRO A 650 6.07 40.26 -8.22
C PRO A 650 4.56 40.48 -8.25
N VAL A 651 3.92 40.10 -9.36
CA VAL A 651 2.47 40.11 -9.56
C VAL A 651 1.88 38.70 -9.44
N THR A 652 0.63 38.58 -9.03
CA THR A 652 -0.12 37.31 -9.10
C THR A 652 -0.65 37.13 -10.51
N LEU A 653 -0.43 35.95 -11.10
CA LEU A 653 -0.95 35.65 -12.43
C LEU A 653 -2.47 35.48 -12.39
N ALA A 654 -3.16 36.15 -13.30
CA ALA A 654 -4.60 36.02 -13.52
C ALA A 654 -4.93 34.78 -14.36
N SER A 655 -6.18 34.32 -14.32
CA SER A 655 -6.63 33.08 -14.97
C SER A 655 -6.50 33.09 -16.50
N ASP A 656 -6.39 34.26 -17.12
CA ASP A 656 -6.19 34.46 -18.55
C ASP A 656 -4.71 34.58 -18.96
N SER A 657 -3.78 34.61 -17.99
CA SER A 657 -2.33 34.57 -18.26
C SER A 657 -1.99 33.35 -19.11
N CYS A 658 -1.13 33.50 -20.12
CA CYS A 658 -0.74 32.42 -21.04
C CYS A 658 -0.23 31.14 -20.34
N VAL A 659 0.39 31.26 -19.16
CA VAL A 659 0.84 30.10 -18.36
C VAL A 659 -0.33 29.32 -17.75
N ILE A 660 -1.42 30.02 -17.40
CA ILE A 660 -2.62 29.41 -16.82
C ILE A 660 -3.61 28.96 -17.90
N SER A 661 -3.84 29.79 -18.92
CA SER A 661 -4.75 29.46 -20.02
C SER A 661 -4.16 28.42 -20.99
N GLY A 662 -2.83 28.33 -21.08
CA GLY A 662 -2.11 27.53 -22.08
C GLY A 662 -2.14 28.14 -23.49
N GLU A 663 -2.84 29.26 -23.68
CA GLU A 663 -3.11 29.80 -25.01
C GLU A 663 -1.83 30.34 -25.67
N GLY A 664 -1.57 29.86 -26.89
CA GLY A 664 -0.39 30.25 -27.67
C GLY A 664 0.91 29.55 -27.24
N ILE A 665 0.84 28.57 -26.35
CA ILE A 665 1.98 27.74 -25.94
C ILE A 665 1.68 26.32 -26.37
N ASP A 666 2.38 25.83 -27.40
CA ASP A 666 2.17 24.50 -27.91
C ASP A 666 2.45 23.42 -26.84
N GLY A 667 1.58 22.42 -26.73
CA GLY A 667 1.62 21.38 -25.70
C GLY A 667 1.22 21.81 -24.28
N ALA A 668 0.96 23.10 -24.05
CA ALA A 668 0.41 23.57 -22.77
C ALA A 668 -1.10 23.32 -22.72
N GLU A 669 -1.62 23.19 -21.51
CA GLU A 669 -3.04 22.93 -21.27
C GLU A 669 -3.66 24.02 -20.37
N ARG A 670 -4.98 24.11 -20.34
CA ARG A 670 -5.66 25.02 -19.41
C ARG A 670 -5.56 24.47 -17.98
N LEU A 671 -4.99 25.26 -17.07
CA LEU A 671 -4.83 24.93 -15.65
C LEU A 671 -6.09 25.28 -14.85
N GLY A 672 -7.21 24.63 -15.17
CA GLY A 672 -8.44 24.63 -14.37
C GLY A 672 -8.57 23.38 -13.50
N GLU A 673 -9.45 23.47 -12.50
CA GLU A 673 -9.79 22.39 -11.55
C GLU A 673 -8.58 21.88 -10.73
N MET A 674 -7.72 22.79 -10.28
CA MET A 674 -6.57 22.43 -9.45
C MET A 674 -7.01 21.76 -8.14
N LYS A 675 -6.42 20.61 -7.84
CA LYS A 675 -6.58 19.92 -6.57
C LYS A 675 -5.41 20.26 -5.65
N TYR A 676 -5.70 20.24 -4.36
CA TYR A 676 -4.77 20.64 -3.32
C TYR A 676 -4.60 19.52 -2.30
N ARG A 677 -3.43 19.48 -1.64
CA ARG A 677 -3.20 18.58 -0.51
C ARG A 677 -4.11 18.93 0.67
N ARG A 678 -4.35 17.95 1.54
CA ARG A 678 -5.31 18.02 2.66
C ARG A 678 -5.10 19.22 3.59
N THR A 679 -3.85 19.58 3.84
CA THR A 679 -3.48 20.69 4.74
C THR A 679 -3.45 22.05 4.06
N THR A 680 -3.47 22.09 2.73
CA THR A 680 -3.45 23.34 1.97
C THR A 680 -4.76 24.10 2.16
N ARG A 681 -4.65 25.42 2.31
CA ARG A 681 -5.78 26.34 2.40
C ARG A 681 -5.71 27.32 1.24
N VAL A 682 -6.79 27.44 0.50
CA VAL A 682 -6.91 28.32 -0.66
C VAL A 682 -8.18 29.15 -0.59
N ASP A 683 -8.17 30.29 -1.27
CA ASP A 683 -9.34 31.16 -1.37
C ASP A 683 -10.51 30.42 -2.03
N ARG A 684 -11.71 30.60 -1.47
CA ARG A 684 -12.94 30.00 -2.01
C ARG A 684 -13.16 30.49 -3.45
N GLY A 685 -13.32 29.56 -4.39
CA GLY A 685 -13.64 29.86 -5.78
C GLY A 685 -12.44 30.03 -6.72
N ARG A 686 -11.20 29.88 -6.23
CA ARG A 686 -10.02 29.80 -7.12
C ARG A 686 -9.89 28.37 -7.65
N ASP A 687 -10.18 28.18 -8.93
CA ASP A 687 -10.10 26.90 -9.66
C ASP A 687 -8.77 26.73 -10.45
N TYR A 688 -7.91 27.75 -10.47
CA TYR A 688 -6.62 27.78 -11.15
C TYR A 688 -5.45 27.98 -10.16
N PRO A 689 -4.19 27.70 -10.53
CA PRO A 689 -3.10 27.74 -9.57
C PRO A 689 -2.74 29.15 -9.13
N LEU A 690 -2.38 29.30 -7.85
CA LEU A 690 -1.69 30.48 -7.34
C LEU A 690 -0.23 30.47 -7.82
N LEU A 691 0.01 31.18 -8.92
CA LEU A 691 1.34 31.47 -9.45
C LEU A 691 1.60 32.97 -9.35
N ARG A 692 2.86 33.31 -9.09
CA ARG A 692 3.35 34.69 -9.09
C ARG A 692 4.50 34.83 -10.07
N ALA A 693 4.72 36.04 -10.57
CA ALA A 693 5.76 36.29 -11.53
C ALA A 693 6.38 37.68 -11.37
N PHE A 694 7.66 37.79 -11.71
CA PHE A 694 8.31 39.08 -11.96
C PHE A 694 8.19 39.39 -13.45
N ASP A 695 7.23 40.24 -13.79
CA ASP A 695 6.91 40.61 -15.16
C ASP A 695 7.72 41.85 -15.59
N THR A 696 8.47 41.70 -16.68
CA THR A 696 9.27 42.79 -17.26
C THR A 696 8.51 43.60 -18.32
N GLY A 697 7.22 43.30 -18.52
CA GLY A 697 6.35 43.85 -19.58
C GLY A 697 6.54 43.15 -20.93
N SER A 698 7.73 42.62 -21.21
CA SER A 698 8.00 41.83 -22.42
C SER A 698 7.96 40.32 -22.18
N ARG A 699 8.10 39.87 -20.93
CA ARG A 699 8.07 38.46 -20.53
C ARG A 699 7.99 38.32 -19.03
N LEU A 700 7.50 37.16 -18.58
CA LEU A 700 7.63 36.67 -17.23
C LEU A 700 9.07 36.16 -17.03
N ALA A 701 9.91 36.98 -16.38
CA ALA A 701 11.33 36.66 -16.20
C ALA A 701 11.56 35.61 -15.10
N VAL A 702 10.71 35.67 -14.07
CA VAL A 702 10.65 34.67 -13.00
C VAL A 702 9.20 34.25 -12.83
N ILE A 703 8.92 32.95 -12.74
CA ILE A 703 7.60 32.41 -12.40
C ILE A 703 7.77 31.46 -11.23
N TYR A 704 6.98 31.64 -10.18
CA TYR A 704 7.07 30.79 -9.01
C TYR A 704 5.72 30.49 -8.39
N SER A 705 5.63 29.37 -7.67
CA SER A 705 4.50 29.10 -6.81
C SER A 705 4.85 29.35 -5.34
N PRO A 706 4.04 30.14 -4.61
CA PRO A 706 4.11 30.20 -3.15
C PRO A 706 3.70 28.89 -2.47
N LEU A 707 3.06 27.98 -3.20
CA LEU A 707 2.65 26.65 -2.77
C LEU A 707 3.63 25.61 -3.31
N ASP A 708 3.72 24.46 -2.64
CA ASP A 708 4.61 23.38 -3.07
C ASP A 708 4.24 22.82 -4.45
N LEU A 709 5.27 22.68 -5.29
CA LEU A 709 5.27 21.92 -6.54
C LEU A 709 6.26 20.74 -6.46
N SER A 710 7.45 20.97 -5.92
CA SER A 710 8.58 20.05 -5.91
C SER A 710 8.28 18.75 -5.17
N VAL A 711 7.68 18.82 -3.98
CA VAL A 711 7.33 17.62 -3.21
C VAL A 711 6.13 16.92 -3.86
N GLY A 712 5.16 17.66 -4.40
CA GLY A 712 4.07 17.16 -5.23
C GLY A 712 4.52 16.30 -6.41
N LEU A 713 5.62 16.67 -7.08
CA LEU A 713 6.18 15.89 -8.18
C LEU A 713 6.59 14.47 -7.78
N LEU A 714 6.78 14.15 -6.50
CA LEU A 714 7.14 12.81 -6.03
C LEU A 714 6.05 11.76 -6.30
N GLY A 715 4.77 12.16 -6.34
CA GLY A 715 3.66 11.24 -6.57
C GLY A 715 3.12 10.53 -5.34
N THR A 716 3.74 10.75 -4.17
CA THR A 716 3.29 10.21 -2.90
C THR A 716 2.75 11.30 -1.99
N GLN A 717 2.08 10.86 -0.92
CA GLN A 717 1.60 11.74 0.13
C GLN A 717 2.73 12.08 1.07
N VAL A 718 2.76 13.34 1.52
CA VAL A 718 3.75 13.85 2.46
C VAL A 718 3.02 14.64 3.52
N PHE A 719 3.21 14.24 4.78
CA PHE A 719 2.49 14.82 5.91
C PHE A 719 2.64 16.34 5.97
N ALA A 720 1.53 17.04 6.13
CA ALA A 720 1.47 18.50 6.29
C ALA A 720 2.11 19.33 5.16
N CYS A 721 2.33 18.75 3.98
CA CYS A 721 2.84 19.48 2.83
C CYS A 721 1.80 20.49 2.32
N ASN A 722 2.14 21.79 2.36
CA ASN A 722 1.27 22.87 1.88
C ASN A 722 1.50 23.11 0.38
N GLY A 723 0.70 22.45 -0.46
CA GLY A 723 0.81 22.55 -1.91
C GLY A 723 -0.33 21.94 -2.71
N TYR A 724 -0.07 21.77 -4.00
CA TYR A 724 -0.98 21.09 -4.91
C TYR A 724 -0.86 19.57 -4.78
N ASP A 725 -1.90 18.86 -5.20
CA ASP A 725 -1.81 17.41 -5.32
C ASP A 725 -0.85 17.01 -6.46
N PRO A 726 -0.36 15.75 -6.48
CA PRO A 726 0.67 15.34 -7.43
C PRO A 726 0.32 15.52 -8.92
N GLU A 727 -0.95 15.34 -9.29
CA GLU A 727 -1.38 15.51 -10.67
C GLU A 727 -1.37 16.98 -11.08
N SER A 728 -1.91 17.87 -10.24
CA SER A 728 -1.87 19.32 -10.49
C SER A 728 -0.42 19.83 -10.56
N CYS A 729 0.51 19.33 -9.74
CA CYS A 729 1.93 19.71 -9.83
C CYS A 729 2.55 19.40 -11.20
N LEU A 730 2.23 18.24 -11.79
CA LEU A 730 2.75 17.85 -13.11
C LEU A 730 2.24 18.80 -14.20
N ARG A 731 0.94 19.11 -14.17
CA ARG A 731 0.26 20.04 -15.08
C ARG A 731 0.85 21.44 -15.01
N ILE A 732 0.99 21.98 -13.80
CA ILE A 732 1.56 23.31 -13.53
C ILE A 732 3.02 23.38 -14.02
N MET A 733 3.84 22.40 -13.63
CA MET A 733 5.26 22.38 -14.00
C MET A 733 5.46 22.23 -15.50
N GLN A 734 4.64 21.43 -16.18
CA GLN A 734 4.65 21.33 -17.65
C GLN A 734 4.43 22.70 -18.29
N ASN A 735 3.37 23.41 -17.93
CA ASN A 735 3.08 24.73 -18.50
C ASN A 735 4.19 25.75 -18.21
N MET A 736 4.69 25.79 -16.98
CA MET A 736 5.80 26.68 -16.60
C MET A 736 7.05 26.41 -17.45
N LEU A 737 7.39 25.14 -17.66
CA LEU A 737 8.55 24.72 -18.46
C LEU A 737 8.36 25.02 -19.95
N LEU A 738 7.19 24.75 -20.51
CA LEU A 738 6.89 25.04 -21.91
C LEU A 738 6.93 26.53 -22.19
N TYR A 739 6.35 27.36 -21.32
CA TYR A 739 6.50 28.83 -21.40
C TYR A 739 7.97 29.24 -21.33
N ALA A 740 8.70 28.73 -20.33
CA ALA A 740 10.08 29.12 -20.10
C ALA A 740 11.01 28.72 -21.27
N ASN A 741 10.66 27.68 -22.03
CA ASN A 741 11.40 27.22 -23.21
C ASN A 741 11.25 28.12 -24.45
N LEU A 742 10.20 28.95 -24.52
CA LEU A 742 9.96 29.87 -25.61
C LEU A 742 11.11 30.89 -25.76
N THR A 743 11.31 31.39 -26.99
CA THR A 743 12.25 32.50 -27.23
C THR A 743 11.72 33.79 -26.62
N THR A 744 12.61 34.77 -26.45
CA THR A 744 12.24 36.11 -25.95
C THR A 744 11.19 36.76 -26.86
N GLU A 745 11.31 36.60 -28.18
CA GLU A 745 10.36 37.14 -29.17
C GLU A 745 8.98 36.49 -29.03
N GLN A 746 8.94 35.17 -28.87
CA GLN A 746 7.69 34.43 -28.64
C GLN A 746 7.01 34.87 -27.34
N LYS A 747 7.78 35.03 -26.25
CA LYS A 747 7.27 35.52 -24.96
C LYS A 747 6.72 36.95 -25.06
N ALA A 748 7.41 37.83 -25.79
CA ALA A 748 6.95 39.20 -26.05
C ALA A 748 5.67 39.22 -26.89
N ALA A 749 5.56 38.36 -27.90
CA ALA A 749 4.34 38.23 -28.70
C ALA A 749 3.15 37.75 -27.86
N LEU A 750 3.36 36.88 -26.86
CA LEU A 750 2.33 36.47 -25.92
C LEU A 750 1.93 37.60 -24.96
N ALA A 751 2.90 38.34 -24.43
CA ALA A 751 2.66 39.48 -23.54
C ALA A 751 1.90 40.63 -24.23
N ALA A 752 2.09 40.81 -25.54
CA ALA A 752 1.43 41.85 -26.33
C ALA A 752 -0.03 41.50 -26.73
N ARG A 753 -0.52 40.30 -26.45
CA ARG A 753 -1.90 39.92 -26.80
C ARG A 753 -2.89 40.69 -25.90
N PRO A 754 -3.97 41.25 -26.47
CA PRO A 754 -4.98 41.93 -25.66
C PRO A 754 -5.65 40.93 -24.71
N HIS A 755 -5.67 41.26 -23.42
CA HIS A 755 -6.46 40.55 -22.42
C HIS A 755 -7.93 40.62 -22.82
N HIS A 756 -8.53 39.49 -23.25
CA HIS A 756 -9.96 39.44 -23.47
C HIS A 756 -10.65 39.48 -22.10
N PRO A 757 -11.49 40.47 -21.79
CA PRO A 757 -12.24 40.47 -20.55
C PRO A 757 -13.12 39.21 -20.51
N ALA A 758 -13.10 38.52 -19.37
CA ALA A 758 -13.94 37.35 -19.13
C ALA A 758 -15.39 37.65 -19.54
N ARG A 759 -15.96 36.81 -20.42
CA ARG A 759 -17.39 36.90 -20.73
C ARG A 759 -18.17 36.69 -19.43
N PRO A 760 -19.06 37.61 -19.03
CA PRO A 760 -19.98 37.35 -17.95
C PRO A 760 -21.03 36.33 -18.44
N ASP A 761 -21.30 35.34 -17.59
CA ASP A 761 -22.44 34.43 -17.60
C ASP A 761 -22.58 33.43 -18.77
N GLN A 762 -22.29 32.17 -18.48
CA GLN A 762 -23.16 31.06 -18.90
C GLN A 762 -23.52 30.21 -17.67
N PRO A 763 -24.81 29.83 -17.49
CA PRO A 763 -25.28 29.20 -16.26
C PRO A 763 -24.84 27.73 -16.15
N ARG A 764 -24.73 27.31 -14.89
CA ARG A 764 -24.11 26.08 -14.34
C ARG A 764 -24.63 24.77 -14.89
#